data_AF-A0A091B7J1-F1
#
_entry.id   AF-A0A091B7J1-F1
#
_cell.length_a   1.000
_cell.length_b   1.000
_cell.length_c   1.000
_cell.angle_alpha   90.00
_cell.angle_beta   90.00
_cell.angle_gamma   90.00
#
_symmetry.space_group_name_H-M   'P 1'
#
loop_
_entity.id
_entity.type
_entity.pdbx_description
1 polymer ?
#
loop_
_entity_poly.entity_id
_entity_poly.type
_entity_poly.pdbx_seq_one_letter_code
_entity_poly.pdbx_strand_id
1 'polypeptide(L)'
;MTGLAVAWLLVSTPVAAQEAMPRVRASDADRIGAARDRVLPVVVSILTVREDHQQGEPVLSVSSGSGTVVTPQGHIATNAHVTQNGKSFRVVFADGRELPARLVGTDTLSDLAVLQALPPKPETFAHAQFADVLDLQPGDTVLAMGAPWGLSNSMSAGVVNNPRRLLVSLFDDEADYEDRLGVDEPTGRYYAWIQHDAAIAPGNSGGPLVDLSGRIVGVNTRGMIFGGDLAFAIPGPDARDVVRALVADGRIRRAQFGFRLRSLKGTGLDRGVLVNAVERGSVAEKAGLRAGDRILTLQGGEVDARQPVDVPALQRRIAELPAGEALRLGIDRDGRRSELRLLADAQAEDPGEERAFAPFGVSLKPLTPAMGRRRNLDGAEGLLVTGVRPGGPAAIARPGLAPGDVIRRAGGQPVRTLAELEAVAGAPSPSGGPLVVEFQREAEQRLAVLVPIHGDRLRTPLPELAKAWSGVEVQPVTASLARDLGLQATGYRIIRVYPGSPLAAAGARVGDLLTGINDTPLRAANETAADGYHQRVRDLPIGSEAVFQAVRDGKPRTFEVTLGESPVNTSGLRTLALAKLRAQLRELGFYDRAARRLPASRQGVVVDGVEPGGPAGLAHLQGGDIIISLAGEDVRDPPGLAAALDAALAKGNGSVIPLQVIRGGETRILYLERYWLTETP
;
A
#
# COMPACT_ATOMS: atom_id res chain seq x y z
N MET A 1 36.43 64.05 -85.24
CA MET A 1 35.61 64.84 -84.30
C MET A 1 34.33 64.08 -84.03
N THR A 2 33.90 64.08 -82.76
CA THR A 2 32.58 63.71 -82.24
C THR A 2 32.08 62.29 -82.48
N GLY A 3 32.28 61.43 -81.47
CA GLY A 3 31.45 60.27 -81.23
C GLY A 3 30.10 60.68 -80.62
N LEU A 4 29.03 60.02 -81.06
CA LEU A 4 27.72 60.02 -80.43
C LEU A 4 27.33 58.55 -80.21
N ALA A 5 27.24 58.15 -78.95
CA ALA A 5 26.86 56.81 -78.54
C ALA A 5 25.34 56.65 -78.69
N VAL A 6 24.93 55.62 -79.42
CA VAL A 6 23.53 55.20 -79.58
C VAL A 6 23.22 54.21 -78.47
N ALA A 7 22.37 54.60 -77.52
CA ALA A 7 21.79 53.72 -76.52
C ALA A 7 20.48 53.14 -77.05
N TRP A 8 20.46 51.83 -77.31
CA TRP A 8 19.25 51.07 -77.62
C TRP A 8 18.55 50.67 -76.32
N LEU A 9 17.31 51.15 -76.14
CA LEU A 9 16.40 50.63 -75.12
C LEU A 9 15.95 49.22 -75.51
N LEU A 10 16.33 48.22 -74.71
CA LEU A 10 15.70 46.90 -74.72
C LEU A 10 14.70 46.83 -73.56
N VAL A 11 13.42 46.72 -73.92
CA VAL A 11 12.32 46.45 -73.00
C VAL A 11 12.38 44.97 -72.62
N SER A 12 12.69 44.68 -71.35
CA SER A 12 12.57 43.34 -70.78
C SER A 12 11.16 43.13 -70.21
N THR A 13 10.47 42.12 -70.72
CA THR A 13 9.22 41.62 -70.12
C THR A 13 9.54 40.89 -68.81
N PRO A 14 8.84 41.16 -67.70
CA PRO A 14 9.06 40.41 -66.46
C PRO A 14 8.48 39.00 -66.60
N VAL A 15 9.30 37.99 -66.29
CA VAL A 15 8.85 36.62 -66.08
C VAL A 15 7.99 36.59 -64.82
N ALA A 16 6.74 36.15 -64.93
CA ALA A 16 5.87 35.91 -63.79
C ALA A 16 6.47 34.80 -62.92
N ALA A 17 6.94 35.15 -61.73
CA ALA A 17 7.30 34.19 -60.71
C ALA A 17 6.02 33.47 -60.27
N GLN A 18 5.99 32.16 -60.47
CA GLN A 18 4.94 31.30 -59.94
C GLN A 18 5.09 31.30 -58.41
N GLU A 19 4.17 31.96 -57.70
CA GLU A 19 4.14 31.94 -56.23
C GLU A 19 4.04 30.49 -55.76
N ALA A 20 5.13 29.99 -55.18
CA ALA A 20 5.12 28.75 -54.44
C ALA A 20 4.23 28.96 -53.21
N MET A 21 3.08 28.30 -53.17
CA MET A 21 2.26 28.25 -51.96
C MET A 21 3.14 27.85 -50.76
N PRO A 22 3.05 28.52 -49.60
CA PRO A 22 3.81 28.14 -48.45
C PRO A 22 3.32 26.76 -48.00
N ARG A 23 4.18 25.74 -48.10
CA ARG A 23 4.01 24.51 -47.33
C ARG A 23 4.15 24.91 -45.86
N VAL A 24 3.03 25.17 -45.19
CA VAL A 24 3.02 25.33 -43.73
C VAL A 24 3.46 23.98 -43.17
N ARG A 25 4.73 23.88 -42.76
CA ARG A 25 5.18 22.79 -41.90
C ARG A 25 4.35 22.92 -40.62
N ALA A 26 3.54 21.92 -40.31
CA ALA A 26 2.83 21.88 -39.03
C ALA A 26 3.84 22.20 -37.92
N SER A 27 3.52 23.19 -37.09
CA SER A 27 4.40 23.56 -36.00
C SER A 27 4.50 22.37 -35.03
N ASP A 28 5.56 22.27 -34.24
CA ASP A 28 5.63 21.22 -33.22
C ASP A 28 4.47 21.32 -32.23
N ALA A 29 3.91 22.52 -32.02
CA ALA A 29 2.67 22.68 -31.25
C ALA A 29 1.47 21.94 -31.87
N ASP A 30 1.31 21.99 -33.19
CA ASP A 30 0.23 21.26 -33.90
C ASP A 30 0.44 19.74 -33.80
N ARG A 31 1.69 19.28 -33.93
CA ARG A 31 2.04 17.86 -33.81
C ARG A 31 1.83 17.33 -32.39
N ILE A 32 2.22 18.13 -31.38
CA ILE A 32 1.94 17.85 -29.97
C ILE A 32 0.43 17.79 -29.74
N GLY A 33 -0.35 18.74 -30.28
CA GLY A 33 -1.81 18.75 -30.21
C GLY A 33 -2.43 17.49 -30.82
N ALA A 34 -1.97 17.07 -32.00
CA ALA A 34 -2.45 15.87 -32.66
C ALA A 34 -2.12 14.59 -31.88
N ALA A 35 -0.90 14.48 -31.33
CA ALA A 35 -0.51 13.34 -30.50
C ALA A 35 -1.32 13.28 -29.18
N ARG A 36 -1.55 14.44 -28.54
CA ARG A 36 -2.42 14.58 -27.37
C ARG A 36 -3.82 14.07 -27.67
N ASP A 37 -4.47 14.59 -28.71
CA ASP A 37 -5.86 14.26 -29.02
C ASP A 37 -6.05 12.80 -29.42
N ARG A 38 -5.00 12.16 -29.94
CA ARG A 38 -5.00 10.75 -30.29
C ARG A 38 -4.87 9.82 -29.07
N VAL A 39 -4.04 10.19 -28.09
CA VAL A 39 -3.64 9.25 -27.02
C VAL A 39 -4.26 9.60 -25.67
N LEU A 40 -4.32 10.89 -25.30
CA LEU A 40 -4.78 11.29 -23.97
C LEU A 40 -6.18 10.77 -23.61
N PRO A 41 -7.16 10.66 -24.53
CA PRO A 41 -8.48 10.09 -24.23
C PRO A 41 -8.49 8.61 -23.84
N VAL A 42 -7.43 7.86 -24.19
CA VAL A 42 -7.30 6.41 -23.89
C VAL A 42 -6.32 6.14 -22.75
N VAL A 43 -5.79 7.20 -22.13
CA VAL A 43 -5.05 7.12 -20.86
C VAL A 43 -6.06 7.08 -19.71
N VAL A 44 -5.82 6.22 -18.74
CA VAL A 44 -6.74 5.97 -17.62
C VAL A 44 -6.01 6.11 -16.29
N SER A 45 -6.75 6.51 -15.24
CA SER A 45 -6.28 6.40 -13.85
C SER A 45 -6.64 5.02 -13.31
N ILE A 46 -5.71 4.39 -12.59
CA ILE A 46 -5.91 3.10 -11.94
C ILE A 46 -5.89 3.34 -10.44
N LEU A 47 -6.99 3.04 -9.78
CA LEU A 47 -7.08 3.00 -8.33
C LEU A 47 -6.99 1.54 -7.91
N THR A 48 -5.95 1.22 -7.15
CA THR A 48 -5.66 -0.13 -6.65
C THR A 48 -5.88 -0.15 -5.14
N VAL A 49 -6.77 -1.02 -4.67
CA VAL A 49 -6.79 -1.39 -3.24
C VAL A 49 -5.72 -2.45 -3.04
N ARG A 50 -4.63 -2.09 -2.38
CA ARG A 50 -3.50 -2.98 -2.09
C ARG A 50 -3.66 -3.61 -0.73
N GLU A 51 -3.29 -4.87 -0.58
CA GLU A 51 -3.10 -5.55 0.70
C GLU A 51 -1.61 -5.78 0.94
N ASP A 52 -0.96 -4.86 1.62
CA ASP A 52 0.41 -5.08 2.07
C ASP A 52 0.40 -5.76 3.44
N HIS A 53 1.53 -6.27 3.90
CA HIS A 53 1.62 -6.91 5.22
C HIS A 53 2.60 -6.14 6.10
N GLN A 54 2.12 -5.61 7.23
CA GLN A 54 2.96 -4.94 8.20
C GLN A 54 2.88 -5.67 9.52
N GLN A 55 4.04 -6.11 10.01
CA GLN A 55 4.14 -6.83 11.27
C GLN A 55 3.13 -7.99 11.35
N GLY A 56 3.02 -8.79 10.29
CA GLY A 56 2.15 -9.98 10.27
C GLY A 56 0.64 -9.72 10.20
N GLU A 57 0.21 -8.47 10.06
CA GLU A 57 -1.19 -8.13 9.75
C GLU A 57 -1.31 -7.64 8.31
N PRO A 58 -2.42 -7.97 7.60
CA PRO A 58 -2.71 -7.27 6.36
C PRO A 58 -2.97 -5.80 6.70
N VAL A 59 -2.47 -4.92 5.85
CA VAL A 59 -2.77 -3.49 5.86
C VAL A 59 -3.23 -3.15 4.47
N LEU A 60 -4.52 -2.89 4.37
CA LEU A 60 -5.14 -2.41 3.15
C LEU A 60 -4.82 -0.92 3.00
N SER A 61 -4.33 -0.55 1.82
CA SER A 61 -4.04 0.83 1.42
C SER A 61 -4.58 1.11 0.03
N VAL A 62 -4.79 2.39 -0.30
CA VAL A 62 -5.18 2.80 -1.64
C VAL A 62 -3.95 3.36 -2.34
N SER A 63 -3.63 2.79 -3.49
CA SER A 63 -2.60 3.28 -4.40
C SER A 63 -3.26 3.77 -5.69
N SER A 64 -2.60 4.71 -6.37
CA SER A 64 -3.03 5.20 -7.68
C SER A 64 -1.88 5.16 -8.67
N GLY A 65 -2.18 4.75 -9.90
CA GLY A 65 -1.27 4.84 -11.04
C GLY A 65 -2.02 5.23 -12.31
N SER A 66 -1.33 5.11 -13.44
CA SER A 66 -1.88 5.33 -14.77
C SER A 66 -1.81 4.07 -15.61
N GLY A 67 -2.60 4.02 -16.66
CA GLY A 67 -2.52 2.98 -17.69
C GLY A 67 -2.92 3.52 -19.04
N THR A 68 -2.72 2.72 -20.08
CA THR A 68 -3.17 3.03 -21.44
C THR A 68 -4.00 1.89 -22.00
N VAL A 69 -5.17 2.18 -22.56
CA VAL A 69 -5.95 1.18 -23.29
C VAL A 69 -5.23 0.87 -24.61
N VAL A 70 -4.90 -0.41 -24.82
CA VAL A 70 -4.04 -0.88 -25.94
C VAL A 70 -4.75 -1.86 -26.88
N THR A 71 -6.00 -2.23 -26.56
CA THR A 71 -6.81 -3.10 -27.43
C THR A 71 -8.27 -2.65 -27.45
N PRO A 72 -9.03 -2.99 -28.52
CA PRO A 72 -10.46 -2.70 -28.58
C PRO A 72 -11.29 -3.43 -27.52
N GLN A 73 -10.77 -4.50 -26.91
CA GLN A 73 -11.44 -5.24 -25.84
C GLN A 73 -11.33 -4.54 -24.47
N GLY A 74 -10.50 -3.50 -24.32
CA GLY A 74 -10.31 -2.82 -23.05
C GLY A 74 -9.16 -3.38 -22.20
N HIS A 75 -8.18 -4.04 -22.81
CA HIS A 75 -6.91 -4.34 -22.14
C HIS A 75 -6.12 -3.05 -21.93
N ILE A 76 -5.65 -2.84 -20.71
CA ILE A 76 -4.93 -1.66 -20.24
C ILE A 76 -3.53 -2.09 -19.85
N ALA A 77 -2.51 -1.54 -20.51
CA ALA A 77 -1.12 -1.71 -20.13
C ALA A 77 -0.77 -0.72 -19.00
N THR A 78 -0.08 -1.21 -17.97
CA THR A 78 0.41 -0.43 -16.83
C THR A 78 1.67 -1.07 -16.25
N ASN A 79 2.23 -0.52 -15.16
CA ASN A 79 3.35 -1.15 -14.47
C ASN A 79 2.89 -2.26 -13.50
N ALA A 80 3.74 -3.25 -13.29
CA ALA A 80 3.47 -4.33 -12.34
C ALA A 80 3.32 -3.78 -10.92
N HIS A 81 4.16 -2.83 -10.50
CA HIS A 81 4.09 -2.23 -9.16
C HIS A 81 2.80 -1.42 -8.89
N VAL A 82 2.11 -0.93 -9.94
CA VAL A 82 0.80 -0.28 -9.81
C VAL A 82 -0.27 -1.31 -9.43
N THR A 83 -0.10 -2.54 -9.90
CA THR A 83 -1.02 -3.67 -9.64
C THR A 83 -0.62 -4.56 -8.47
N GLN A 84 0.58 -4.37 -7.92
CA GLN A 84 1.15 -5.25 -6.91
C GLN A 84 0.29 -5.28 -5.65
N ASN A 85 0.08 -6.49 -5.11
CA ASN A 85 -0.77 -6.76 -3.96
C ASN A 85 -2.22 -6.26 -4.12
N GLY A 86 -2.66 -5.98 -5.35
CA GLY A 86 -3.98 -5.43 -5.62
C GLY A 86 -5.08 -6.47 -5.44
N LYS A 87 -6.02 -6.20 -4.52
CA LYS A 87 -7.24 -7.00 -4.32
C LYS A 87 -8.36 -6.59 -5.26
N SER A 88 -8.47 -5.29 -5.51
CA SER A 88 -9.43 -4.76 -6.47
C SER A 88 -8.85 -3.59 -7.24
N PHE A 89 -9.26 -3.48 -8.50
CA PHE A 89 -8.84 -2.43 -9.41
C PHE A 89 -10.06 -1.68 -9.92
N ARG A 90 -9.99 -0.36 -9.86
CA ARG A 90 -10.93 0.55 -10.51
C ARG A 90 -10.19 1.39 -11.53
N VAL A 91 -10.79 1.52 -12.71
CA VAL A 91 -10.24 2.29 -13.81
C VAL A 91 -11.13 3.51 -14.03
N VAL A 92 -10.55 4.70 -13.94
CA VAL A 92 -11.22 5.97 -14.22
C VAL A 92 -10.76 6.46 -15.61
N PHE A 93 -11.70 6.58 -16.53
CA PHE A 93 -11.47 7.03 -17.90
C PHE A 93 -11.46 8.56 -17.99
N ALA A 94 -10.90 9.10 -19.08
CA ALA A 94 -10.82 10.54 -19.32
C ALA A 94 -12.19 11.24 -19.39
N ASP A 95 -13.26 10.50 -19.69
CA ASP A 95 -14.65 10.98 -19.71
C ASP A 95 -15.33 10.94 -18.32
N GLY A 96 -14.60 10.53 -17.27
CA GLY A 96 -15.10 10.39 -15.91
C GLY A 96 -15.84 9.07 -15.62
N ARG A 97 -16.00 8.18 -16.61
CA ARG A 97 -16.54 6.84 -16.35
C ARG A 97 -15.59 6.04 -15.47
N GLU A 98 -16.16 5.30 -14.53
CA GLU A 98 -15.41 4.41 -13.65
C GLU A 98 -15.89 2.98 -13.88
N LEU A 99 -14.96 2.08 -14.19
CA LEU A 99 -15.25 0.66 -14.40
C LEU A 99 -14.39 -0.20 -13.47
N PRO A 100 -14.92 -1.31 -12.93
CA PRO A 100 -14.09 -2.32 -12.31
C PRO A 100 -13.16 -2.94 -13.34
N ALA A 101 -12.00 -3.41 -12.91
CA ALA A 101 -11.07 -4.14 -13.75
C ALA A 101 -10.54 -5.39 -13.03
N ARG A 102 -10.15 -6.38 -13.82
CA ARG A 102 -9.44 -7.58 -13.34
C ARG A 102 -8.01 -7.61 -13.85
N LEU A 103 -7.10 -8.14 -13.06
CA LEU A 103 -5.75 -8.45 -13.52
C LEU A 103 -5.80 -9.60 -14.52
N VAL A 104 -5.26 -9.40 -15.73
CA VAL A 104 -5.10 -10.44 -16.75
C VAL A 104 -3.80 -11.19 -16.53
N GLY A 105 -2.74 -10.44 -16.21
CA GLY A 105 -1.41 -10.98 -15.95
C GLY A 105 -0.44 -9.89 -15.53
N THR A 106 0.63 -10.28 -14.85
CA THR A 106 1.72 -9.40 -14.43
C THR A 106 3.05 -10.06 -14.70
N ASP A 107 4.06 -9.24 -14.96
CA ASP A 107 5.45 -9.63 -15.07
C ASP A 107 6.33 -8.65 -14.30
N THR A 108 6.62 -8.98 -13.05
CA THR A 108 7.40 -8.14 -12.12
C THR A 108 8.82 -7.87 -12.65
N LEU A 109 9.45 -8.84 -13.31
CA LEU A 109 10.81 -8.70 -13.83
C LEU A 109 10.93 -7.62 -14.92
N SER A 110 9.87 -7.39 -15.68
CA SER A 110 9.76 -6.30 -16.65
C SER A 110 8.92 -5.12 -16.16
N ASP A 111 8.50 -5.13 -14.89
CA ASP A 111 7.60 -4.15 -14.28
C ASP A 111 6.39 -3.78 -15.15
N LEU A 112 5.76 -4.77 -15.78
CA LEU A 112 4.58 -4.58 -16.64
C LEU A 112 3.42 -5.46 -16.20
N ALA A 113 2.21 -4.93 -16.31
CA ALA A 113 0.97 -5.66 -16.06
C ALA A 113 -0.11 -5.28 -17.05
N VAL A 114 -1.09 -6.17 -17.20
CA VAL A 114 -2.28 -5.94 -18.02
C VAL A 114 -3.53 -6.08 -17.16
N LEU A 115 -4.32 -5.01 -17.11
CA LEU A 115 -5.67 -5.04 -16.56
C LEU A 115 -6.69 -5.16 -17.70
N GLN A 116 -7.86 -5.74 -17.41
CA GLN A 116 -9.00 -5.78 -18.31
C GLN A 116 -10.16 -5.01 -17.68
N ALA A 117 -10.62 -3.94 -18.33
CA ALA A 117 -11.82 -3.22 -17.92
C ALA A 117 -13.07 -4.11 -18.07
N LEU A 118 -13.99 -4.04 -17.10
CA LEU A 118 -15.19 -4.87 -17.04
C LEU A 118 -16.44 -3.97 -17.12
N PRO A 119 -16.85 -3.55 -18.33
CA PRO A 119 -18.07 -2.76 -18.49
C PRO A 119 -19.32 -3.62 -18.21
N PRO A 120 -20.43 -3.01 -17.75
CA PRO A 120 -21.68 -3.74 -17.48
C PRO A 120 -22.31 -4.34 -18.74
N LYS A 121 -21.93 -3.84 -19.92
CA LYS A 121 -22.30 -4.38 -21.24
C LYS A 121 -21.05 -4.42 -22.13
N PRO A 122 -20.88 -5.42 -23.00
CA PRO A 122 -19.78 -5.44 -23.95
C PRO A 122 -19.74 -4.17 -24.81
N GLU A 123 -18.57 -3.51 -24.86
CA GLU A 123 -18.33 -2.33 -25.69
C GLU A 123 -16.95 -2.42 -26.35
N THR A 124 -16.70 -1.59 -27.36
CA THR A 124 -15.40 -1.46 -28.01
C THR A 124 -14.70 -0.20 -27.51
N PHE A 125 -13.47 -0.34 -27.03
CA PHE A 125 -12.69 0.77 -26.51
C PHE A 125 -11.80 1.40 -27.60
N ALA A 126 -11.70 2.73 -27.57
CA ALA A 126 -10.60 3.41 -28.25
C ALA A 126 -9.27 2.97 -27.62
N HIS A 127 -8.21 2.85 -28.42
CA HIS A 127 -6.92 2.36 -27.95
C HIS A 127 -5.75 3.01 -28.69
N ALA A 128 -4.60 3.04 -28.03
CA ALA A 128 -3.33 3.47 -28.59
C ALA A 128 -2.46 2.27 -29.00
N GLN A 129 -1.46 2.52 -29.83
CA GLN A 129 -0.58 1.50 -30.37
C GLN A 129 0.86 1.75 -29.94
N PHE A 130 1.57 0.68 -29.58
CA PHE A 130 3.01 0.73 -29.38
C PHE A 130 3.75 0.96 -30.69
N ALA A 131 4.89 1.64 -30.62
CA ALA A 131 5.83 1.71 -31.72
C ALA A 131 6.43 0.33 -32.01
N ASP A 132 6.68 0.03 -33.29
CA ASP A 132 7.21 -1.28 -33.68
C ASP A 132 8.70 -1.43 -33.45
N VAL A 133 9.42 -0.32 -33.52
CA VAL A 133 10.86 -0.19 -33.32
C VAL A 133 11.12 1.01 -32.40
N LEU A 134 12.25 0.99 -31.68
CA LEU A 134 12.69 2.11 -30.87
C LEU A 134 13.66 2.96 -31.69
N ASP A 135 13.13 3.96 -32.38
CA ASP A 135 13.85 4.87 -33.28
C ASP A 135 14.06 6.27 -32.66
N LEU A 136 14.31 6.32 -31.35
CA LEU A 136 14.54 7.57 -30.61
C LEU A 136 16.01 8.01 -30.62
N GLN A 137 16.24 9.30 -30.83
CA GLN A 137 17.52 9.98 -30.68
C GLN A 137 17.49 10.99 -29.53
N PRO A 138 18.63 11.27 -28.87
CA PRO A 138 18.72 12.38 -27.95
C PRO A 138 18.25 13.70 -28.61
N GLY A 139 17.32 14.39 -27.97
CA GLY A 139 16.68 15.60 -28.48
C GLY A 139 15.29 15.41 -29.11
N ASP A 140 14.89 14.17 -29.42
CA ASP A 140 13.55 13.91 -29.93
C ASP A 140 12.48 14.27 -28.89
N THR A 141 11.45 15.00 -29.32
CA THR A 141 10.33 15.39 -28.44
C THR A 141 9.46 14.19 -28.13
N VAL A 142 9.18 14.01 -26.84
CA VAL A 142 8.28 12.99 -26.30
C VAL A 142 7.29 13.61 -25.33
N LEU A 143 6.13 13.00 -25.22
CA LEU A 143 5.04 13.43 -24.35
C LEU A 143 4.81 12.34 -23.30
N ALA A 144 5.03 12.67 -22.03
CA ALA A 144 4.67 11.80 -20.93
C ALA A 144 3.22 12.11 -20.52
N MET A 145 2.36 11.09 -20.55
CA MET A 145 0.95 11.21 -20.20
C MET A 145 0.62 10.33 -19.00
N GLY A 146 -0.37 10.76 -18.22
CA GLY A 146 -0.87 10.04 -17.04
C GLY A 146 -2.14 10.65 -16.50
N ALA A 147 -2.68 10.10 -15.43
CA ALA A 147 -3.86 10.58 -14.72
C ALA A 147 -3.60 10.59 -13.20
N PRO A 148 -2.74 11.50 -12.71
CA PRO A 148 -2.42 11.59 -11.29
C PRO A 148 -3.65 11.95 -10.47
N TRP A 149 -3.84 11.25 -9.34
CA TRP A 149 -4.92 11.47 -8.36
C TRP A 149 -6.37 11.40 -8.91
N GLY A 150 -6.59 10.76 -10.06
CA GLY A 150 -7.92 10.39 -10.54
C GLY A 150 -8.82 11.52 -11.06
N LEU A 151 -8.33 12.77 -11.17
CA LEU A 151 -9.20 13.91 -11.49
C LEU A 151 -8.78 14.77 -12.70
N SER A 152 -7.69 14.44 -13.39
CA SER A 152 -7.34 15.08 -14.66
C SER A 152 -6.23 14.32 -15.36
N ASN A 153 -6.50 13.81 -16.57
CA ASN A 153 -5.45 13.36 -17.48
C ASN A 153 -4.48 14.53 -17.71
N SER A 154 -3.20 14.32 -17.38
CA SER A 154 -2.15 15.30 -17.52
C SER A 154 -1.16 14.86 -18.60
N MET A 155 -0.56 15.84 -19.25
CA MET A 155 0.51 15.63 -20.23
C MET A 155 1.62 16.64 -20.00
N SER A 156 2.86 16.17 -20.02
CA SER A 156 4.06 16.99 -20.06
C SER A 156 4.85 16.68 -21.33
N ALA A 157 5.45 17.70 -21.93
CA ALA A 157 6.37 17.54 -23.05
C ALA A 157 7.81 17.66 -22.55
N GLY A 158 8.70 16.90 -23.16
CA GLY A 158 10.14 16.98 -22.94
C GLY A 158 10.88 16.36 -24.12
N VAL A 159 12.16 16.09 -23.94
CA VAL A 159 13.00 15.43 -24.93
C VAL A 159 13.63 14.17 -24.36
N VAL A 160 13.95 13.25 -25.26
CA VAL A 160 14.77 12.09 -24.94
C VAL A 160 16.18 12.60 -24.61
N ASN A 161 16.69 12.29 -23.42
CA ASN A 161 18.09 12.58 -23.08
C ASN A 161 18.99 11.39 -23.44
N ASN A 162 18.50 10.17 -23.24
CA ASN A 162 19.20 8.94 -23.61
C ASN A 162 18.19 7.81 -23.87
N PRO A 163 18.14 7.24 -25.09
CA PRO A 163 17.18 6.18 -25.42
C PRO A 163 17.52 4.81 -24.79
N ARG A 164 18.74 4.63 -24.26
CA ARG A 164 19.23 3.38 -23.65
C ARG A 164 20.12 3.68 -22.44
N ARG A 165 19.50 3.89 -21.28
CA ARG A 165 20.15 4.16 -20.00
C ARG A 165 20.11 2.91 -19.12
N LEU A 166 21.27 2.47 -18.64
CA LEU A 166 21.31 1.51 -17.52
C LEU A 166 21.14 2.28 -16.20
N LEU A 167 20.23 1.81 -15.36
CA LEU A 167 20.00 2.37 -14.03
C LEU A 167 20.82 1.59 -13.02
N VAL A 168 22.08 1.99 -12.82
CA VAL A 168 22.94 1.49 -11.74
C VAL A 168 22.99 2.57 -10.66
N SER A 169 22.74 2.19 -9.41
CA SER A 169 23.04 3.07 -8.27
C SER A 169 24.53 3.44 -8.31
N LEU A 170 24.86 4.68 -7.95
CA LEU A 170 26.25 5.16 -7.96
C LEU A 170 27.21 4.35 -7.05
N PHE A 171 26.66 3.52 -6.17
CA PHE A 171 27.40 2.76 -5.16
C PHE A 171 27.24 1.24 -5.27
N ASP A 172 26.43 0.75 -6.22
CA ASP A 172 26.17 -0.69 -6.38
C ASP A 172 27.07 -1.29 -7.47
N ASP A 173 27.33 -2.60 -7.38
CA ASP A 173 28.00 -3.35 -8.44
C ASP A 173 27.13 -3.34 -9.71
N GLU A 174 27.77 -3.19 -10.86
CA GLU A 174 27.14 -3.30 -12.18
C GLU A 174 26.38 -4.63 -12.37
N ALA A 175 26.81 -5.69 -11.70
CA ALA A 175 26.11 -6.98 -11.72
C ALA A 175 24.87 -7.04 -10.81
N ASP A 176 24.67 -6.04 -9.96
CA ASP A 176 23.61 -5.95 -8.95
C ASP A 176 22.75 -4.68 -9.14
N TYR A 177 22.56 -4.22 -10.38
CA TYR A 177 21.73 -3.06 -10.76
C TYR A 177 20.21 -3.26 -10.62
N GLU A 178 19.79 -4.41 -10.08
CA GLU A 178 18.37 -4.79 -9.97
C GLU A 178 17.66 -3.91 -8.93
N ASP A 179 16.63 -3.18 -9.36
CA ASP A 179 15.67 -2.57 -8.43
C ASP A 179 14.80 -3.69 -7.83
N ARG A 180 14.19 -3.47 -6.67
CA ARG A 180 13.47 -4.51 -5.91
C ARG A 180 12.13 -4.01 -5.42
N LEU A 181 11.06 -4.73 -5.79
CA LEU A 181 9.72 -4.55 -5.21
C LEU A 181 9.54 -5.31 -3.88
N GLY A 182 10.51 -6.17 -3.52
CA GLY A 182 10.57 -6.91 -2.27
C GLY A 182 11.91 -7.65 -2.13
N VAL A 183 12.14 -8.31 -0.99
CA VAL A 183 13.41 -9.01 -0.70
C VAL A 183 13.78 -10.03 -1.79
N ASP A 184 12.79 -10.63 -2.44
CA ASP A 184 12.99 -11.66 -3.47
C ASP A 184 12.37 -11.32 -4.85
N GLU A 185 11.91 -10.09 -5.07
CA GLU A 185 11.20 -9.67 -6.30
C GLU A 185 11.95 -8.55 -7.03
N PRO A 186 12.94 -8.88 -7.88
CA PRO A 186 13.66 -7.87 -8.67
C PRO A 186 12.79 -7.33 -9.81
N THR A 187 13.03 -6.07 -10.19
CA THR A 187 12.33 -5.39 -11.28
C THR A 187 13.30 -4.69 -12.23
N GLY A 188 12.85 -4.46 -13.47
CA GLY A 188 13.62 -3.71 -14.46
C GLY A 188 14.86 -4.43 -14.99
N ARG A 189 14.87 -5.76 -14.93
CA ARG A 189 16.07 -6.60 -15.17
C ARG A 189 16.46 -6.73 -16.65
N TYR A 190 15.55 -6.42 -17.57
CA TYR A 190 15.63 -6.93 -18.95
C TYR A 190 15.78 -5.87 -20.03
N TYR A 191 15.81 -4.59 -19.67
CA TYR A 191 15.90 -3.52 -20.65
C TYR A 191 16.76 -2.37 -20.16
N ALA A 192 17.34 -1.66 -21.13
CA ALA A 192 17.87 -0.32 -20.92
C ALA A 192 16.71 0.67 -21.00
N TRP A 193 16.65 1.60 -20.06
CA TRP A 193 15.56 2.54 -19.90
C TRP A 193 15.67 3.69 -20.89
N ILE A 194 14.53 4.24 -21.33
CA ILE A 194 14.51 5.54 -22.00
C ILE A 194 14.57 6.60 -20.91
N GLN A 195 15.60 7.44 -20.94
CA GLN A 195 15.72 8.63 -20.11
C GLN A 195 15.17 9.84 -20.86
N HIS A 196 14.29 10.61 -20.21
CA HIS A 196 13.75 11.86 -20.71
C HIS A 196 13.59 12.89 -19.58
N ASP A 197 13.32 14.15 -19.97
CA ASP A 197 13.11 15.27 -19.04
C ASP A 197 11.66 15.77 -18.98
N ALA A 198 10.73 15.13 -19.72
CA ALA A 198 9.31 15.39 -19.53
C ALA A 198 8.91 15.15 -18.07
N ALA A 199 8.30 16.15 -17.43
CA ALA A 199 7.97 16.13 -16.01
C ALA A 199 7.05 14.95 -15.67
N ILE A 200 7.46 14.12 -14.71
CA ILE A 200 6.62 13.04 -14.16
C ILE A 200 6.53 13.16 -12.64
N ALA A 201 5.34 12.84 -12.11
CA ALA A 201 5.04 12.84 -10.69
C ALA A 201 4.42 11.49 -10.28
N PRO A 202 4.37 11.15 -8.97
CA PRO A 202 3.59 10.03 -8.49
C PRO A 202 2.17 10.04 -9.07
N GLY A 203 1.75 8.92 -9.64
CA GLY A 203 0.49 8.80 -10.38
C GLY A 203 0.65 8.70 -11.90
N ASN A 204 1.78 9.14 -12.49
CA ASN A 204 2.08 8.92 -13.92
C ASN A 204 2.61 7.51 -14.22
N SER A 205 3.06 6.76 -13.20
CA SER A 205 3.56 5.39 -13.35
C SER A 205 2.52 4.50 -14.04
N GLY A 206 2.93 3.83 -15.12
CA GLY A 206 2.11 2.99 -15.99
C GLY A 206 1.47 3.72 -17.16
N GLY A 207 1.52 5.06 -17.19
CA GLY A 207 1.06 5.88 -18.32
C GLY A 207 2.04 5.85 -19.50
N PRO A 208 1.63 6.28 -20.71
CA PRO A 208 2.46 6.16 -21.89
C PRO A 208 3.45 7.33 -22.04
N LEU A 209 4.63 7.02 -22.56
CA LEU A 209 5.52 7.97 -23.22
C LEU A 209 5.27 7.88 -24.72
N VAL A 210 4.89 8.98 -25.37
CA VAL A 210 4.53 8.97 -26.79
C VAL A 210 5.37 9.91 -27.64
N ASP A 211 5.60 9.53 -28.88
CA ASP A 211 6.22 10.40 -29.88
C ASP A 211 5.18 11.37 -30.49
N LEU A 212 5.66 12.30 -31.31
CA LEU A 212 4.81 13.27 -32.02
C LEU A 212 3.91 12.67 -33.11
N SER A 213 3.97 11.36 -33.35
CA SER A 213 3.03 10.62 -34.21
C SER A 213 1.89 9.96 -33.42
N GLY A 214 1.96 10.01 -32.08
CA GLY A 214 1.00 9.40 -31.18
C GLY A 214 1.19 7.89 -31.01
N ARG A 215 2.40 7.37 -31.25
CA ARG A 215 2.77 5.98 -30.93
C ARG A 215 3.37 5.92 -29.54
N ILE A 216 3.08 4.85 -28.80
CA ILE A 216 3.67 4.59 -27.49
C ILE A 216 5.11 4.12 -27.68
N VAL A 217 6.07 4.98 -27.39
CA VAL A 217 7.51 4.69 -27.46
C VAL A 217 8.07 4.23 -26.12
N GLY A 218 7.31 4.38 -25.02
CA GLY A 218 7.62 3.75 -23.75
C GLY A 218 6.48 3.77 -22.73
N VAL A 219 6.69 3.13 -21.58
CA VAL A 219 5.78 3.15 -20.42
C VAL A 219 6.49 3.85 -19.27
N ASN A 220 5.93 4.97 -18.79
CA ASN A 220 6.52 5.78 -17.72
C ASN A 220 6.53 4.97 -16.42
N THR A 221 7.69 4.82 -15.79
CA THR A 221 7.82 3.97 -14.60
C THR A 221 8.36 4.73 -13.40
N ARG A 222 9.43 5.50 -13.59
CA ARG A 222 10.21 6.05 -12.47
C ARG A 222 10.69 7.47 -12.74
N GLY A 223 10.47 8.37 -11.80
CA GLY A 223 11.10 9.69 -11.73
C GLY A 223 12.09 9.74 -10.57
N MET A 224 13.24 10.38 -10.75
CA MET A 224 14.22 10.55 -9.67
C MET A 224 13.90 11.82 -8.87
N ILE A 225 13.55 11.67 -7.59
CA ILE A 225 13.17 12.79 -6.70
C ILE A 225 14.39 13.68 -6.37
N PHE A 226 15.60 13.11 -6.39
CA PHE A 226 16.85 13.83 -6.17
C PHE A 226 17.51 14.16 -7.52
N GLY A 227 17.46 15.43 -7.96
CA GLY A 227 18.24 15.91 -9.11
C GLY A 227 17.50 16.75 -10.17
N GLY A 228 16.18 16.89 -10.10
CA GLY A 228 15.39 17.57 -11.15
C GLY A 228 15.16 16.70 -12.39
N ASP A 229 14.11 17.01 -13.17
CA ASP A 229 13.62 16.46 -14.45
C ASP A 229 14.35 15.22 -15.03
N LEU A 230 14.44 14.13 -14.26
CA LEU A 230 15.04 12.86 -14.65
C LEU A 230 13.98 11.77 -14.55
N ALA A 231 13.49 11.36 -15.71
CA ALA A 231 12.42 10.40 -15.85
C ALA A 231 12.84 9.19 -16.69
N PHE A 232 12.29 8.03 -16.37
CA PHE A 232 12.62 6.76 -16.99
C PHE A 232 11.36 6.01 -17.43
N ALA A 233 11.41 5.53 -18.67
CA ALA A 233 10.36 4.73 -19.28
C ALA A 233 10.89 3.39 -19.80
N ILE A 234 10.08 2.35 -19.70
CA ILE A 234 10.31 1.04 -20.31
C ILE A 234 10.15 1.19 -21.83
N PRO A 235 11.07 0.67 -22.67
CA PRO A 235 10.94 0.80 -24.12
C PRO A 235 9.64 0.21 -24.70
N GLY A 236 9.01 0.95 -25.61
CA GLY A 236 7.71 0.61 -26.20
C GLY A 236 7.66 -0.75 -26.90
N PRO A 237 8.62 -1.09 -27.79
CA PRO A 237 8.64 -2.41 -28.43
C PRO A 237 8.78 -3.56 -27.43
N ASP A 238 9.59 -3.38 -26.38
CA ASP A 238 9.76 -4.37 -25.32
C ASP A 238 8.46 -4.56 -24.52
N ALA A 239 7.82 -3.44 -24.15
CA ALA A 239 6.55 -3.45 -23.47
C ALA A 239 5.43 -4.07 -24.31
N ARG A 240 5.39 -3.81 -25.62
CA ARG A 240 4.44 -4.40 -26.57
C ARG A 240 4.50 -5.93 -26.53
N ASP A 241 5.70 -6.50 -26.58
CA ASP A 241 5.89 -7.94 -26.66
C ASP A 241 5.47 -8.61 -25.34
N VAL A 242 5.79 -7.99 -24.21
CA VAL A 242 5.35 -8.42 -22.87
C VAL A 242 3.82 -8.34 -22.75
N VAL A 243 3.22 -7.19 -23.08
CA VAL A 243 1.76 -6.98 -23.02
C VAL A 243 1.03 -7.99 -23.91
N ARG A 244 1.53 -8.26 -25.12
CA ARG A 244 0.94 -9.27 -26.01
C ARG A 244 0.99 -10.66 -25.40
N ALA A 245 2.11 -11.06 -24.79
CA ALA A 245 2.25 -12.34 -24.12
C ALA A 245 1.31 -12.44 -22.91
N LEU A 246 1.20 -11.38 -22.09
CA LEU A 246 0.28 -11.34 -20.95
C LEU A 246 -1.19 -11.41 -21.38
N VAL A 247 -1.58 -10.74 -22.47
CA VAL A 247 -2.94 -10.84 -23.01
C VAL A 247 -3.25 -12.25 -23.52
N ALA A 248 -2.29 -12.91 -24.16
CA ALA A 248 -2.49 -14.24 -24.74
C ALA A 248 -2.50 -15.36 -23.68
N ASP A 249 -1.52 -15.36 -22.77
CA ASP A 249 -1.23 -16.47 -21.87
C ASP A 249 -1.48 -16.15 -20.39
N GLY A 250 -1.71 -14.88 -20.03
CA GLY A 250 -1.82 -14.40 -18.64
C GLY A 250 -0.50 -14.36 -17.86
N ARG A 251 0.61 -14.86 -18.44
CA ARG A 251 1.92 -14.97 -17.79
C ARG A 251 3.05 -15.02 -18.79
N ILE A 252 4.26 -14.63 -18.36
CA ILE A 252 5.49 -14.81 -19.13
C ILE A 252 6.30 -15.96 -18.53
N ARG A 253 6.64 -16.93 -19.38
CA ARG A 253 7.49 -18.07 -19.02
C ARG A 253 8.94 -17.71 -19.28
N ARG A 254 9.79 -17.75 -18.24
CA ARG A 254 11.23 -17.53 -18.31
C ARG A 254 12.04 -18.67 -17.70
N ALA A 255 13.05 -19.13 -18.41
CA ALA A 255 14.05 -20.06 -17.94
C ALA A 255 15.03 -19.39 -16.96
N GLN A 256 15.46 -20.14 -15.95
CA GLN A 256 16.55 -19.75 -15.06
C GLN A 256 17.64 -20.82 -15.07
N PHE A 257 18.89 -20.35 -15.06
CA PHE A 257 20.07 -21.21 -15.13
C PHE A 257 20.99 -21.07 -13.92
N GLY A 258 20.79 -20.03 -13.09
CA GLY A 258 21.55 -19.79 -11.86
C GLY A 258 22.94 -19.20 -12.08
N PHE A 259 23.08 -18.22 -12.96
CA PHE A 259 24.31 -17.44 -13.10
C PHE A 259 23.99 -15.97 -13.40
N ARG A 260 24.93 -15.06 -13.10
CA ARG A 260 24.84 -13.62 -13.39
C ARG A 260 25.89 -13.22 -14.41
N LEU A 261 25.53 -12.28 -15.27
CA LEU A 261 26.39 -11.73 -16.30
C LEU A 261 26.96 -10.38 -15.87
N ARG A 262 28.11 -10.00 -16.44
CA ARG A 262 28.72 -8.67 -16.33
C ARG A 262 29.36 -8.29 -17.66
N SER A 263 29.37 -6.99 -17.98
CA SER A 263 30.04 -6.50 -19.17
C SER A 263 31.56 -6.68 -19.13
N LEU A 264 32.22 -6.47 -20.27
CA LEU A 264 33.68 -6.50 -20.39
C LEU A 264 34.35 -5.20 -19.94
N LYS A 265 33.60 -4.22 -19.44
CA LYS A 265 34.13 -2.92 -19.03
C LYS A 265 35.23 -3.08 -17.98
N GLY A 266 36.41 -2.53 -18.27
CA GLY A 266 37.56 -2.57 -17.36
C GLY A 266 38.35 -3.89 -17.35
N THR A 267 37.99 -4.87 -18.18
CA THR A 267 38.63 -6.20 -18.19
C THR A 267 39.78 -6.32 -19.20
N GLY A 268 39.86 -5.40 -20.16
CA GLY A 268 40.80 -5.48 -21.28
C GLY A 268 40.38 -6.45 -22.40
N LEU A 269 39.23 -7.13 -22.27
CA LEU A 269 38.67 -8.04 -23.27
C LEU A 269 37.73 -7.29 -24.22
N ASP A 270 37.68 -7.71 -25.48
CA ASP A 270 37.00 -6.99 -26.58
C ASP A 270 35.76 -7.69 -27.16
N ARG A 271 35.54 -8.96 -26.79
CA ARG A 271 34.44 -9.80 -27.28
C ARG A 271 33.92 -10.73 -26.21
N GLY A 272 32.59 -10.86 -26.13
CA GLY A 272 31.88 -11.76 -25.23
C GLY A 272 31.15 -11.05 -24.08
N VAL A 273 30.76 -11.82 -23.08
CA VAL A 273 30.22 -11.35 -21.79
C VAL A 273 30.83 -12.20 -20.67
N LEU A 274 31.08 -11.62 -19.49
CA LEU A 274 31.62 -12.36 -18.35
C LEU A 274 30.52 -12.98 -17.50
N VAL A 275 30.79 -14.17 -16.97
CA VAL A 275 30.04 -14.77 -15.87
C VAL A 275 30.55 -14.18 -14.57
N ASN A 276 29.74 -13.34 -13.94
CA ASN A 276 30.09 -12.68 -12.68
C ASN A 276 29.98 -13.64 -11.49
N ALA A 277 28.90 -14.42 -11.45
CA ALA A 277 28.59 -15.33 -10.36
C ALA A 277 27.83 -16.55 -10.87
N VAL A 278 28.03 -17.69 -10.19
CA VAL A 278 27.27 -18.92 -10.40
C VAL A 278 26.67 -19.34 -9.06
N GLU A 279 25.37 -19.60 -9.06
CA GLU A 279 24.61 -19.99 -7.87
C GLU A 279 24.91 -21.45 -7.50
N ARG A 280 25.15 -21.69 -6.20
CA ARG A 280 25.38 -23.04 -5.67
C ARG A 280 24.16 -23.94 -5.90
N GLY A 281 24.40 -25.17 -6.36
CA GLY A 281 23.39 -26.18 -6.66
C GLY A 281 22.60 -25.93 -7.96
N SER A 282 22.90 -24.88 -8.71
CA SER A 282 22.22 -24.55 -9.96
C SER A 282 22.59 -25.48 -11.13
N VAL A 283 21.79 -25.45 -12.20
CA VAL A 283 22.12 -26.16 -13.44
C VAL A 283 23.41 -25.63 -14.09
N ALA A 284 23.74 -24.35 -13.91
CA ALA A 284 25.00 -23.78 -14.36
C ALA A 284 26.21 -24.34 -13.62
N GLU A 285 26.14 -24.42 -12.28
CA GLU A 285 27.21 -25.03 -11.49
C GLU A 285 27.39 -26.52 -11.85
N LYS A 286 26.28 -27.26 -11.95
CA LYS A 286 26.28 -28.69 -12.33
C LYS A 286 26.83 -28.92 -13.74
N ALA A 287 26.58 -28.00 -14.68
CA ALA A 287 27.14 -28.03 -16.02
C ALA A 287 28.63 -27.60 -16.07
N GLY A 288 29.19 -27.17 -14.94
CA GLY A 288 30.59 -26.80 -14.82
C GLY A 288 30.90 -25.35 -15.21
N LEU A 289 29.89 -24.48 -15.36
CA LEU A 289 30.08 -23.03 -15.52
C LEU A 289 30.67 -22.45 -14.22
N ARG A 290 31.58 -21.49 -14.35
CA ARG A 290 32.27 -20.85 -13.22
C ARG A 290 32.25 -19.34 -13.35
N ALA A 291 32.32 -18.65 -12.22
CA ALA A 291 32.62 -17.23 -12.21
C ALA A 291 33.99 -16.98 -12.88
N GLY A 292 34.07 -15.95 -13.70
CA GLY A 292 35.24 -15.64 -14.53
C GLY A 292 35.20 -16.24 -15.94
N ASP A 293 34.30 -17.19 -16.23
CA ASP A 293 34.11 -17.68 -17.59
C ASP A 293 33.65 -16.55 -18.51
N ARG A 294 34.19 -16.52 -19.74
CA ARG A 294 33.73 -15.59 -20.77
C ARG A 294 32.86 -16.32 -21.79
N ILE A 295 31.60 -15.92 -21.91
CA ILE A 295 30.69 -16.44 -22.93
C ILE A 295 30.95 -15.69 -24.24
N LEU A 296 31.25 -16.44 -25.30
CA LEU A 296 31.50 -15.95 -26.66
C LEU A 296 30.31 -16.17 -27.59
N THR A 297 29.56 -17.26 -27.40
CA THR A 297 28.38 -17.56 -28.20
C THR A 297 27.20 -18.03 -27.35
N LEU A 298 26.00 -17.68 -27.80
CA LEU A 298 24.71 -18.09 -27.25
C LEU A 298 23.89 -18.73 -28.38
N GLN A 299 23.54 -20.02 -28.23
CA GLN A 299 22.83 -20.79 -29.26
C GLN A 299 23.50 -20.75 -30.64
N GLY A 300 24.84 -20.62 -30.68
CA GLY A 300 25.63 -20.53 -31.92
C GLY A 300 25.75 -19.11 -32.50
N GLY A 301 24.99 -18.14 -32.01
CA GLY A 301 25.18 -16.72 -32.36
C GLY A 301 26.24 -16.07 -31.47
N GLU A 302 27.05 -15.17 -32.04
CA GLU A 302 28.01 -14.38 -31.26
C GLU A 302 27.28 -13.49 -30.24
N VAL A 303 27.91 -13.31 -29.08
CA VAL A 303 27.45 -12.36 -28.06
C VAL A 303 28.56 -11.40 -27.72
N ASP A 304 28.20 -10.14 -27.51
CA ASP A 304 29.12 -9.11 -27.05
C ASP A 304 28.39 -8.17 -26.11
N ALA A 305 28.98 -7.91 -24.94
CA ALA A 305 28.50 -6.98 -23.95
C ALA A 305 29.69 -6.17 -23.45
N ARG A 306 30.14 -5.20 -24.26
CA ARG A 306 31.30 -4.35 -23.95
C ARG A 306 30.99 -3.37 -22.84
N GLN A 307 29.75 -2.89 -22.82
CA GLN A 307 29.27 -1.92 -21.86
C GLN A 307 28.19 -2.53 -20.97
N PRO A 308 28.01 -2.00 -19.75
CA PRO A 308 26.94 -2.43 -18.85
C PRO A 308 25.56 -2.47 -19.50
N VAL A 309 25.25 -1.47 -20.34
CA VAL A 309 23.95 -1.30 -21.01
C VAL A 309 23.58 -2.41 -22.00
N ASP A 310 24.55 -3.26 -22.37
CA ASP A 310 24.35 -4.37 -23.31
C ASP A 310 23.87 -5.65 -22.59
N VAL A 311 24.15 -5.76 -21.30
CA VAL A 311 23.86 -6.97 -20.50
C VAL A 311 22.36 -7.28 -20.37
N PRO A 312 21.44 -6.31 -20.10
CA PRO A 312 20.03 -6.61 -19.87
C PRO A 312 19.35 -7.34 -21.04
N ALA A 313 19.61 -6.90 -22.28
CA ALA A 313 19.03 -7.50 -23.47
C ALA A 313 19.52 -8.94 -23.68
N LEU A 314 20.80 -9.21 -23.35
CA LEU A 314 21.34 -10.56 -23.39
C LEU A 314 20.77 -11.46 -22.29
N GLN A 315 20.61 -10.93 -21.07
CA GLN A 315 19.94 -11.62 -19.96
C GLN A 315 18.50 -11.98 -20.33
N ARG A 316 17.77 -11.08 -20.97
CA ARG A 316 16.41 -11.32 -21.46
C ARG A 316 16.37 -12.45 -22.49
N ARG A 317 17.25 -12.41 -23.49
CA ARG A 317 17.37 -13.46 -24.52
C ARG A 317 17.63 -14.85 -23.93
N ILE A 318 18.44 -14.93 -22.87
CA ILE A 318 18.69 -16.19 -22.15
C ILE A 318 17.44 -16.61 -21.36
N ALA A 319 16.80 -15.67 -20.68
CA ALA A 319 15.64 -15.97 -19.85
C ALA A 319 14.40 -16.34 -20.66
N GLU A 320 14.21 -15.80 -21.86
CA GLU A 320 13.04 -16.06 -22.71
C GLU A 320 13.24 -17.23 -23.70
N LEU A 321 14.29 -18.05 -23.48
CA LEU A 321 14.44 -19.30 -24.21
C LEU A 321 13.23 -20.23 -23.98
N PRO A 322 12.77 -20.96 -25.02
CA PRO A 322 11.68 -21.91 -24.89
C PRO A 322 11.92 -22.91 -23.76
N ALA A 323 10.88 -23.18 -22.97
CA ALA A 323 10.94 -24.16 -21.89
C ALA A 323 11.34 -25.55 -22.43
N GLY A 324 12.30 -26.19 -21.78
CA GLY A 324 12.84 -27.50 -22.19
C GLY A 324 13.93 -27.44 -23.26
N GLU A 325 14.22 -26.28 -23.85
CA GLU A 325 15.37 -26.13 -24.74
C GLU A 325 16.68 -26.05 -23.93
N ALA A 326 17.73 -26.70 -24.43
CA ALA A 326 19.05 -26.58 -23.83
C ALA A 326 19.74 -25.28 -24.26
N LEU A 327 20.21 -24.50 -23.30
CA LEU A 327 21.08 -23.35 -23.48
C LEU A 327 22.49 -23.83 -23.86
N ARG A 328 22.91 -23.56 -25.10
CA ARG A 328 24.29 -23.80 -25.57
C ARG A 328 25.12 -22.53 -25.42
N LEU A 329 26.20 -22.62 -24.64
CA LEU A 329 27.15 -21.54 -24.40
C LEU A 329 28.52 -21.94 -24.93
N GLY A 330 29.03 -21.21 -25.92
CA GLY A 330 30.46 -21.26 -26.24
C GLY A 330 31.19 -20.36 -25.25
N ILE A 331 32.08 -20.94 -24.46
CA ILE A 331 32.84 -20.21 -23.43
C ILE A 331 34.34 -20.23 -23.71
N ASP A 332 35.04 -19.28 -23.11
CA ASP A 332 36.48 -19.16 -23.03
C ASP A 332 36.87 -19.05 -21.56
N ARG A 333 37.61 -20.05 -21.06
CA ARG A 333 38.14 -20.11 -19.71
C ARG A 333 39.65 -20.12 -19.80
N ASP A 334 40.29 -19.05 -19.35
CA ASP A 334 41.75 -18.89 -19.37
C ASP A 334 42.36 -19.15 -20.76
N GLY A 335 41.68 -18.68 -21.81
CA GLY A 335 42.08 -18.86 -23.21
C GLY A 335 41.76 -20.23 -23.83
N ARG A 336 41.13 -21.14 -23.07
CA ARG A 336 40.64 -22.43 -23.59
C ARG A 336 39.16 -22.33 -23.91
N ARG A 337 38.83 -22.57 -25.18
CA ARG A 337 37.46 -22.60 -25.65
C ARG A 337 36.80 -23.95 -25.41
N SER A 338 35.56 -23.92 -24.94
CA SER A 338 34.71 -25.10 -24.81
C SER A 338 33.25 -24.73 -25.03
N GLU A 339 32.40 -25.74 -25.23
CA GLU A 339 30.96 -25.56 -25.26
C GLU A 339 30.35 -26.19 -24.01
N LEU A 340 29.45 -25.46 -23.35
CA LEU A 340 28.63 -25.96 -22.25
C LEU A 340 27.18 -26.01 -22.68
N ARG A 341 26.51 -27.09 -22.26
CA ARG A 341 25.08 -27.28 -22.48
C ARG A 341 24.37 -27.30 -21.13
N LEU A 342 23.50 -26.31 -20.91
CA LEU A 342 22.69 -26.20 -19.70
C LEU A 342 21.25 -26.56 -20.06
N LEU A 343 20.65 -27.48 -19.33
CA LEU A 343 19.21 -27.73 -19.41
C LEU A 343 18.54 -26.80 -18.40
N ALA A 344 17.61 -25.97 -18.86
CA ALA A 344 16.84 -25.12 -17.97
C ALA A 344 16.09 -25.99 -16.96
N ASP A 345 16.15 -25.63 -15.68
CA ASP A 345 15.17 -26.14 -14.73
C ASP A 345 13.78 -25.62 -15.13
N ALA A 346 12.72 -26.36 -14.76
CA ALA A 346 11.38 -25.79 -14.77
C ALA A 346 11.42 -24.48 -13.99
N GLN A 347 10.90 -23.39 -14.58
CA GLN A 347 10.84 -22.09 -13.93
C GLN A 347 10.26 -22.27 -12.53
N ALA A 348 10.98 -21.80 -11.50
CA ALA A 348 10.44 -21.78 -10.15
C ALA A 348 9.09 -21.06 -10.21
N GLU A 349 8.03 -21.74 -9.79
CA GLU A 349 6.69 -21.15 -9.71
C GLU A 349 6.77 -19.86 -8.92
N ASP A 350 5.86 -18.93 -9.24
CA ASP A 350 5.61 -17.77 -8.40
C ASP A 350 5.55 -18.27 -6.95
N PRO A 351 6.33 -17.71 -6.01
CA PRO A 351 6.32 -18.12 -4.60
C PRO A 351 4.93 -18.10 -3.96
N GLY A 352 3.92 -17.61 -4.65
CA GLY A 352 2.57 -17.44 -4.14
C GLY A 352 2.47 -16.12 -3.41
N GLU A 353 1.24 -15.64 -3.26
CA GLU A 353 0.97 -14.40 -2.57
C GLU A 353 1.39 -14.49 -1.11
N GLU A 354 1.96 -13.41 -0.59
CA GLU A 354 2.06 -13.23 0.86
C GLU A 354 0.64 -13.11 1.43
N ARG A 355 0.37 -13.82 2.52
CA ARG A 355 -0.93 -13.83 3.16
C ARG A 355 -0.78 -13.81 4.68
N ALA A 356 -1.66 -13.06 5.34
CA ALA A 356 -1.75 -13.11 6.78
C ALA A 356 -2.46 -14.38 7.24
N PHE A 357 -1.94 -14.97 8.31
CA PHE A 357 -2.61 -16.00 9.07
C PHE A 357 -2.97 -15.46 10.45
N ALA A 358 -4.15 -14.83 10.53
CA ALA A 358 -4.66 -14.15 11.72
C ALA A 358 -4.64 -15.01 13.01
N PRO A 359 -4.93 -16.34 12.95
CA PRO A 359 -4.87 -17.19 14.13
C PRO A 359 -3.52 -17.20 14.82
N PHE A 360 -2.42 -17.08 14.08
CA PHE A 360 -1.08 -16.99 14.64
C PHE A 360 -0.60 -15.54 14.78
N GLY A 361 -1.16 -14.61 14.02
CA GLY A 361 -0.70 -13.22 13.94
C GLY A 361 0.63 -13.13 13.20
N VAL A 362 0.71 -13.75 12.03
CA VAL A 362 1.89 -13.77 11.17
C VAL A 362 1.47 -13.51 9.73
N SER A 363 2.38 -12.99 8.92
CA SER A 363 2.27 -13.05 7.47
C SER A 363 3.26 -14.09 6.94
N LEU A 364 2.80 -14.83 5.93
CA LEU A 364 3.44 -16.03 5.43
C LEU A 364 3.54 -15.97 3.91
N LYS A 365 4.63 -16.51 3.38
CA LYS A 365 4.81 -16.77 1.95
C LYS A 365 5.29 -18.20 1.74
N PRO A 366 4.75 -18.97 0.78
CA PRO A 366 5.32 -20.27 0.44
C PRO A 366 6.81 -20.15 0.07
N LEU A 367 7.62 -21.06 0.58
CA LEU A 367 9.05 -21.08 0.32
C LEU A 367 9.32 -21.74 -1.05
N THR A 368 9.99 -21.03 -1.97
CA THR A 368 10.45 -21.65 -3.22
C THR A 368 11.85 -22.25 -3.08
N PRO A 369 12.27 -23.16 -3.98
CA PRO A 369 13.64 -23.67 -3.99
C PRO A 369 14.70 -22.57 -4.16
N ALA A 370 14.38 -21.49 -4.88
CA ALA A 370 15.26 -20.35 -5.04
C ALA A 370 15.40 -19.55 -3.73
N MET A 371 14.29 -19.29 -3.04
CA MET A 371 14.28 -18.61 -1.74
C MET A 371 15.03 -19.40 -0.66
N GLY A 372 14.84 -20.72 -0.62
CA GLY A 372 15.54 -21.62 0.30
C GLY A 372 17.06 -21.60 0.08
N ARG A 373 17.51 -21.74 -1.17
CA ARG A 373 18.94 -21.69 -1.54
C ARG A 373 19.61 -20.38 -1.13
N ARG A 374 18.96 -19.23 -1.37
CA ARG A 374 19.48 -17.91 -0.96
C ARG A 374 19.65 -17.76 0.55
N ARG A 375 18.89 -18.52 1.33
CA ARG A 375 18.87 -18.51 2.79
C ARG A 375 19.63 -19.68 3.42
N ASN A 376 20.37 -20.45 2.62
CA ASN A 376 21.08 -21.66 3.04
C ASN A 376 20.17 -22.68 3.75
N LEU A 377 18.91 -22.79 3.31
CA LEU A 377 17.97 -23.77 3.83
C LEU A 377 18.04 -25.05 3.00
N ASP A 378 18.08 -26.20 3.69
CA ASP A 378 17.96 -27.51 3.06
C ASP A 378 16.50 -27.72 2.62
N GLY A 379 16.26 -27.56 1.31
CA GLY A 379 14.96 -27.81 0.67
C GLY A 379 14.06 -26.60 0.51
N ALA A 380 12.92 -26.85 -0.13
CA ALA A 380 11.97 -25.85 -0.65
C ALA A 380 10.57 -25.96 -0.03
N GLU A 381 10.45 -26.51 1.17
CA GLU A 381 9.16 -26.91 1.72
C GLU A 381 8.83 -26.12 2.98
N GLY A 382 7.73 -25.40 3.02
CA GLY A 382 7.30 -24.69 4.22
C GLY A 382 6.78 -23.29 3.92
N LEU A 383 6.33 -22.63 4.98
CA LEU A 383 5.84 -21.26 4.93
C LEU A 383 6.87 -20.34 5.59
N LEU A 384 7.48 -19.46 4.79
CA LEU A 384 8.36 -18.40 5.25
C LEU A 384 7.54 -17.36 6.02
N VAL A 385 7.94 -17.09 7.25
CA VAL A 385 7.42 -15.99 8.06
C VAL A 385 8.02 -14.69 7.54
N THR A 386 7.18 -13.84 6.97
CA THR A 386 7.56 -12.52 6.46
C THR A 386 7.29 -11.41 7.49
N GLY A 387 6.34 -11.62 8.39
CA GLY A 387 5.99 -10.69 9.46
C GLY A 387 5.36 -11.36 10.67
N VAL A 388 5.48 -10.74 11.84
CA VAL A 388 4.90 -11.22 13.11
C VAL A 388 4.26 -10.06 13.86
N ARG A 389 3.00 -10.24 14.30
CA ARG A 389 2.22 -9.23 15.04
C ARG A 389 2.71 -9.12 16.48
N PRO A 390 3.16 -7.93 16.94
CA PRO A 390 3.50 -7.72 18.34
C PRO A 390 2.35 -8.10 19.27
N GLY A 391 2.65 -8.88 20.30
CA GLY A 391 1.65 -9.40 21.24
C GLY A 391 0.71 -10.47 20.67
N GLY A 392 0.85 -10.84 19.39
CA GLY A 392 0.12 -11.95 18.78
C GLY A 392 0.64 -13.33 19.22
N PRO A 393 -0.13 -14.42 18.98
CA PRO A 393 0.22 -15.77 19.41
C PRO A 393 1.63 -16.23 19.05
N ALA A 394 2.07 -15.95 17.81
CA ALA A 394 3.40 -16.30 17.34
C ALA A 394 4.52 -15.51 18.03
N ALA A 395 4.29 -14.22 18.36
CA ALA A 395 5.26 -13.37 19.04
C ALA A 395 5.50 -13.78 20.49
N ILE A 396 4.43 -14.17 21.21
CA ILE A 396 4.48 -14.54 22.63
C ILE A 396 4.71 -16.04 22.85
N ALA A 397 4.84 -16.82 21.77
CA ALA A 397 5.15 -18.24 21.84
C ALA A 397 6.48 -18.50 22.56
N ARG A 398 6.70 -19.75 22.99
CA ARG A 398 7.92 -20.18 23.67
C ARG A 398 8.62 -21.26 22.82
N PRO A 399 9.72 -20.92 22.10
CA PRO A 399 10.21 -19.58 21.78
C PRO A 399 9.31 -18.88 20.75
N GLY A 400 9.41 -17.55 20.66
CA GLY A 400 8.66 -16.74 19.71
C GLY A 400 9.15 -16.92 18.27
N LEU A 401 8.22 -16.87 17.30
CA LEU A 401 8.55 -16.81 15.87
C LEU A 401 9.00 -15.40 15.50
N ALA A 402 9.81 -15.31 14.44
CA ALA A 402 10.36 -14.06 13.91
C ALA A 402 10.35 -14.08 12.36
N PRO A 403 10.39 -12.90 11.71
CA PRO A 403 10.62 -12.82 10.27
C PRO A 403 11.89 -13.56 9.87
N GLY A 404 11.81 -14.36 8.79
CA GLY A 404 12.89 -15.23 8.32
C GLY A 404 12.76 -16.68 8.78
N ASP A 405 11.94 -16.98 9.78
CA ASP A 405 11.64 -18.37 10.17
C ASP A 405 10.85 -19.09 9.08
N VAL A 406 11.00 -20.40 8.97
CA VAL A 406 10.21 -21.24 8.04
C VAL A 406 9.42 -22.26 8.82
N ILE A 407 8.09 -22.16 8.79
CA ILE A 407 7.20 -23.15 9.39
C ILE A 407 7.21 -24.40 8.51
N ARG A 408 7.55 -25.55 9.11
CA ARG A 408 7.60 -26.85 8.43
C ARG A 408 6.41 -27.73 8.80
N ARG A 409 5.97 -27.70 10.07
CA ARG A 409 4.83 -28.49 10.56
C ARG A 409 4.00 -27.71 11.57
N ALA A 410 2.70 -27.97 11.61
CA ALA A 410 1.78 -27.46 12.62
C ALA A 410 0.89 -28.61 13.10
N GLY A 411 0.69 -28.75 14.41
CA GLY A 411 -0.14 -29.83 14.96
C GLY A 411 0.33 -31.23 14.58
N GLY A 412 1.63 -31.41 14.34
CA GLY A 412 2.20 -32.67 13.87
C GLY A 412 1.95 -32.98 12.39
N GLN A 413 1.39 -32.06 11.59
CA GLN A 413 1.18 -32.21 10.15
C GLN A 413 2.15 -31.31 9.36
N PRO A 414 2.74 -31.78 8.23
CA PRO A 414 3.47 -30.92 7.31
C PRO A 414 2.62 -29.76 6.82
N VAL A 415 3.20 -28.57 6.74
CA VAL A 415 2.55 -27.39 6.12
C VAL A 415 3.47 -26.79 5.07
N ARG A 416 3.03 -26.77 3.82
CA ARG A 416 3.73 -26.24 2.64
C ARG A 416 2.95 -25.09 2.01
N THR A 417 1.63 -25.11 2.16
CA THR A 417 0.72 -24.09 1.63
C THR A 417 -0.08 -23.47 2.76
N LEU A 418 -0.60 -22.25 2.54
CA LEU A 418 -1.47 -21.61 3.52
C LEU A 418 -2.75 -22.43 3.74
N ALA A 419 -3.31 -23.03 2.68
CA ALA A 419 -4.50 -23.87 2.78
C ALA A 419 -4.29 -25.07 3.71
N GLU A 420 -3.09 -25.68 3.70
CA GLU A 420 -2.73 -26.75 4.65
C GLU A 420 -2.66 -26.22 6.09
N LEU A 421 -2.10 -25.02 6.29
CA LEU A 421 -2.06 -24.39 7.62
C LEU A 421 -3.47 -24.01 8.11
N GLU A 422 -4.33 -23.51 7.24
CA GLU A 422 -5.74 -23.21 7.51
C GLU A 422 -6.52 -24.47 7.88
N ALA A 423 -6.29 -25.59 7.19
CA ALA A 423 -6.94 -26.85 7.53
C ALA A 423 -6.57 -27.35 8.94
N VAL A 424 -5.33 -27.08 9.40
CA VAL A 424 -4.84 -27.51 10.71
C VAL A 424 -5.21 -26.54 11.83
N ALA A 425 -5.14 -25.23 11.56
CA ALA A 425 -5.15 -24.20 12.59
C ALA A 425 -6.15 -23.05 12.33
N GLY A 426 -6.89 -23.08 11.23
CA GLY A 426 -7.85 -22.05 10.83
C GLY A 426 -9.16 -22.08 11.64
N ALA A 427 -9.50 -23.21 12.24
CA ALA A 427 -10.63 -23.34 13.16
C ALA A 427 -10.16 -23.58 14.61
N PRO A 428 -10.96 -23.18 15.62
CA PRO A 428 -10.67 -23.54 17.00
C PRO A 428 -10.62 -25.06 17.16
N SER A 429 -9.55 -25.56 17.80
CA SER A 429 -9.51 -26.97 18.19
C SER A 429 -10.67 -27.26 19.16
N PRO A 430 -11.39 -28.40 19.03
CA PRO A 430 -12.42 -28.80 19.98
C PRO A 430 -11.92 -28.88 21.43
N SER A 431 -10.62 -29.13 21.63
CA SER A 431 -9.98 -29.17 22.95
C SER A 431 -9.44 -27.81 23.42
N GLY A 432 -9.44 -26.78 22.57
CA GLY A 432 -8.91 -25.44 22.87
C GLY A 432 -7.43 -25.39 23.27
N GLY A 433 -6.70 -26.49 23.11
CA GLY A 433 -5.34 -26.66 23.61
C GLY A 433 -4.26 -25.97 22.77
N PRO A 434 -3.05 -25.80 23.32
CA PRO A 434 -1.93 -25.23 22.60
C PRO A 434 -1.53 -26.09 21.39
N LEU A 435 -1.12 -25.43 20.31
CA LEU A 435 -0.64 -26.03 19.08
C LEU A 435 0.89 -26.02 19.06
N VAL A 436 1.49 -27.17 18.73
CA VAL A 436 2.93 -27.29 18.49
C VAL A 436 3.23 -26.93 17.05
N VAL A 437 4.18 -26.03 16.84
CA VAL A 437 4.67 -25.57 15.54
C VAL A 437 6.15 -25.89 15.43
N GLU A 438 6.51 -26.70 14.44
CA GLU A 438 7.91 -26.97 14.07
C GLU A 438 8.34 -25.96 13.01
N PHE A 439 9.41 -25.25 13.31
CA PHE A 439 9.96 -24.23 12.42
C PHE A 439 11.47 -24.31 12.35
N GLN A 440 12.01 -23.82 11.24
CA GLN A 440 13.44 -23.70 11.02
C GLN A 440 13.85 -22.23 11.15
N ARG A 441 14.91 -21.99 11.93
CA ARG A 441 15.60 -20.70 12.00
C ARG A 441 17.05 -20.93 11.62
N GLU A 442 17.47 -20.33 10.51
CA GLU A 442 18.79 -20.59 9.94
C GLU A 442 19.01 -22.10 9.71
N ALA A 443 20.05 -22.69 10.29
CA ALA A 443 20.34 -24.13 10.19
C ALA A 443 19.66 -24.98 11.27
N GLU A 444 18.94 -24.38 12.23
CA GLU A 444 18.37 -25.08 13.38
C GLU A 444 16.89 -25.40 13.21
N GLN A 445 16.50 -26.62 13.57
CA GLN A 445 15.09 -27.01 13.74
C GLN A 445 14.66 -26.73 15.18
N ARG A 446 13.54 -26.03 15.36
CA ARG A 446 13.01 -25.61 16.66
C ARG A 446 11.52 -25.91 16.76
N LEU A 447 11.04 -25.99 18.00
CA LEU A 447 9.64 -26.22 18.36
C LEU A 447 9.11 -25.03 19.14
N ALA A 448 8.01 -24.45 18.69
CA ALA A 448 7.24 -23.43 19.40
C ALA A 448 5.89 -23.99 19.83
N VAL A 449 5.44 -23.58 21.01
CA VAL A 449 4.08 -23.85 21.50
C VAL A 449 3.32 -22.53 21.52
N LEU A 450 2.19 -22.46 20.80
CA LEU A 450 1.35 -21.26 20.72
C LEU A 450 -0.13 -21.62 20.80
N VAL A 451 -0.96 -20.67 21.26
CA VAL A 451 -2.41 -20.81 21.33
C VAL A 451 -3.03 -19.92 20.25
N PRO A 452 -3.62 -20.50 19.18
CA PRO A 452 -4.22 -19.70 18.10
C PRO A 452 -5.43 -18.89 18.58
N ILE A 453 -5.69 -17.73 17.96
CA ILE A 453 -6.83 -16.87 18.29
C ILE A 453 -7.72 -16.65 17.07
N HIS A 454 -8.99 -17.06 17.13
CA HIS A 454 -9.94 -17.00 16.01
C HIS A 454 -11.00 -15.89 16.19
N GLY A 455 -11.44 -15.27 15.09
CA GLY A 455 -12.61 -14.41 15.02
C GLY A 455 -12.53 -13.06 15.73
N ASP A 456 -13.72 -12.49 16.02
CA ASP A 456 -13.89 -11.21 16.71
C ASP A 456 -13.40 -11.26 18.15
N ARG A 457 -12.73 -10.19 18.59
CA ARG A 457 -12.21 -10.08 19.95
C ARG A 457 -13.04 -9.12 20.76
N LEU A 458 -14.04 -9.65 21.47
CA LEU A 458 -14.73 -8.92 22.52
C LEU A 458 -13.88 -8.95 23.80
N ARG A 459 -13.34 -7.80 24.19
CA ARG A 459 -12.72 -7.63 25.50
C ARG A 459 -13.74 -7.05 26.45
N THR A 460 -14.13 -7.83 27.44
CA THR A 460 -14.84 -7.34 28.62
C THR A 460 -13.79 -7.02 29.69
N PRO A 461 -13.59 -5.74 30.04
CA PRO A 461 -12.67 -5.37 31.10
C PRO A 461 -13.07 -6.03 32.42
N LEU A 462 -12.09 -6.25 33.30
CA LEU A 462 -12.39 -6.71 34.65
C LEU A 462 -13.28 -5.66 35.33
N PRO A 463 -14.23 -6.09 36.20
CA PRO A 463 -15.06 -5.15 36.94
C PRO A 463 -14.19 -4.18 37.75
N GLU A 464 -14.25 -2.89 37.43
CA GLU A 464 -13.71 -1.86 38.31
C GLU A 464 -14.71 -1.60 39.44
N LEU A 465 -14.22 -1.58 40.68
CA LEU A 465 -15.07 -1.21 41.82
C LEU A 465 -15.49 0.25 41.68
N ALA A 466 -16.79 0.50 41.54
CA ALA A 466 -17.34 1.85 41.53
C ALA A 466 -16.88 2.61 42.77
N LYS A 467 -16.60 3.91 42.60
CA LYS A 467 -16.27 4.82 43.69
C LYS A 467 -17.36 5.88 43.83
N ALA A 468 -17.44 6.49 45.00
CA ALA A 468 -18.32 7.64 45.17
C ALA A 468 -17.92 8.79 44.23
N TRP A 469 -18.93 9.45 43.66
CA TRP A 469 -18.76 10.45 42.62
C TRP A 469 -19.70 11.63 42.84
N SER A 470 -19.13 12.84 42.80
CA SER A 470 -19.84 14.10 42.92
C SER A 470 -20.17 14.74 41.56
N GLY A 471 -19.46 14.31 40.51
CA GLY A 471 -19.62 14.70 39.10
C GLY A 471 -19.34 16.15 38.76
N VAL A 472 -18.17 16.61 39.19
CA VAL A 472 -17.53 17.86 38.75
C VAL A 472 -16.06 17.62 38.45
N GLU A 473 -15.48 18.45 37.58
CA GLU A 473 -14.02 18.61 37.47
C GLU A 473 -13.62 19.88 38.20
N VAL A 474 -12.46 19.85 38.85
CA VAL A 474 -11.98 20.95 39.68
C VAL A 474 -10.57 21.38 39.32
N GLN A 475 -10.31 22.66 39.50
CA GLN A 475 -8.99 23.27 39.51
C GLN A 475 -8.57 23.55 40.95
N PRO A 476 -7.38 23.10 41.40
CA PRO A 476 -6.85 23.47 42.70
C PRO A 476 -6.63 24.98 42.80
N VAL A 477 -7.10 25.59 43.89
CA VAL A 477 -6.87 27.01 44.20
C VAL A 477 -6.03 27.09 45.47
N THR A 478 -4.72 27.26 45.27
CA THR A 478 -3.74 27.47 46.35
C THR A 478 -3.86 28.87 46.94
N ALA A 479 -3.17 29.13 48.06
CA ALA A 479 -3.13 30.48 48.63
C ALA A 479 -2.49 31.51 47.70
N SER A 480 -1.53 31.11 46.85
CA SER A 480 -0.94 32.01 45.86
C SER A 480 -1.95 32.34 44.77
N LEU A 481 -2.52 31.31 44.15
CA LEU A 481 -3.51 31.49 43.09
C LEU A 481 -4.76 32.23 43.58
N ALA A 482 -5.19 32.01 44.82
CA ALA A 482 -6.28 32.76 45.42
C ALA A 482 -5.98 34.26 45.50
N ARG A 483 -4.76 34.66 45.92
CA ARG A 483 -4.36 36.08 45.94
C ARG A 483 -4.32 36.68 44.54
N ASP A 484 -3.74 35.96 43.58
CA ASP A 484 -3.60 36.43 42.20
C ASP A 484 -4.96 36.60 41.51
N LEU A 485 -5.94 35.76 41.87
CA LEU A 485 -7.32 35.83 41.37
C LEU A 485 -8.26 36.69 42.24
N GLY A 486 -7.76 37.31 43.31
CA GLY A 486 -8.59 38.11 44.23
C GLY A 486 -9.65 37.32 45.01
N LEU A 487 -9.44 36.02 45.21
CA LEU A 487 -10.35 35.13 45.93
C LEU A 487 -10.07 35.16 47.45
N GLN A 488 -11.13 35.18 48.25
CA GLN A 488 -11.03 35.24 49.72
C GLN A 488 -10.86 33.86 50.40
N ALA A 489 -10.82 32.78 49.61
CA ALA A 489 -10.68 31.42 50.12
C ALA A 489 -9.80 30.57 49.20
N THR A 490 -9.26 29.48 49.75
CA THR A 490 -8.57 28.42 49.02
C THR A 490 -9.46 27.19 48.94
N GLY A 491 -9.15 26.26 48.03
CA GLY A 491 -9.95 25.06 47.84
C GLY A 491 -9.86 24.53 46.42
N TYR A 492 -11.00 24.10 45.88
CA TYR A 492 -11.11 23.51 44.55
C TYR A 492 -12.20 24.19 43.75
N ARG A 493 -11.83 24.94 42.72
CA ARG A 493 -12.77 25.66 41.86
C ARG A 493 -13.37 24.72 40.82
N ILE A 494 -14.69 24.64 40.75
CA ILE A 494 -15.39 23.85 39.73
C ILE A 494 -15.12 24.46 38.35
N ILE A 495 -14.50 23.69 37.47
CA ILE A 495 -14.24 24.06 36.07
C ILE A 495 -15.20 23.36 35.10
N ARG A 496 -15.84 22.27 35.54
CA ARG A 496 -16.86 21.56 34.78
C ARG A 496 -17.89 20.92 35.70
N VAL A 497 -19.16 21.00 35.31
CA VAL A 497 -20.25 20.28 35.96
C VAL A 497 -20.81 19.28 34.96
N TYR A 498 -20.85 18.00 35.35
CA TYR A 498 -21.39 16.94 34.50
C TYR A 498 -22.93 16.93 34.56
N PRO A 499 -23.65 16.95 33.43
CA PRO A 499 -25.11 16.86 33.44
C PRO A 499 -25.62 15.60 34.14
N GLY A 500 -26.64 15.74 34.98
CA GLY A 500 -27.21 14.63 35.76
C GLY A 500 -26.34 14.15 36.93
N SER A 501 -25.25 14.85 37.27
CA SER A 501 -24.45 14.51 38.45
C SER A 501 -25.06 14.99 39.77
N PRO A 502 -24.63 14.45 40.91
CA PRO A 502 -25.12 14.89 42.22
C PRO A 502 -24.95 16.39 42.48
N LEU A 503 -23.76 16.95 42.21
CA LEU A 503 -23.54 18.39 42.38
C LEU A 503 -24.30 19.24 41.36
N ALA A 504 -24.50 18.74 40.13
CA ALA A 504 -25.36 19.42 39.15
C ALA A 504 -26.81 19.52 39.66
N ALA A 505 -27.35 18.43 40.21
CA ALA A 505 -28.69 18.37 40.77
C ALA A 505 -28.88 19.31 41.97
N ALA A 506 -27.85 19.46 42.81
CA ALA A 506 -27.84 20.43 43.92
C ALA A 506 -27.59 21.89 43.49
N GLY A 507 -27.43 22.16 42.19
CA GLY A 507 -27.30 23.52 41.66
C GLY A 507 -25.90 24.12 41.73
N ALA A 508 -24.86 23.28 41.84
CA ALA A 508 -23.48 23.70 41.65
C ALA A 508 -23.24 24.15 40.21
N ARG A 509 -22.33 25.10 40.01
CA ARG A 509 -22.03 25.74 38.72
C ARG A 509 -20.53 25.85 38.51
N VAL A 510 -20.14 25.93 37.24
CA VAL A 510 -18.78 26.31 36.87
C VAL A 510 -18.45 27.66 37.51
N GLY A 511 -17.32 27.73 38.20
CA GLY A 511 -16.85 28.91 38.93
C GLY A 511 -16.97 28.80 40.46
N ASP A 512 -17.82 27.92 40.99
CA ASP A 512 -17.96 27.71 42.44
C ASP A 512 -16.65 27.22 43.05
N LEU A 513 -16.23 27.81 44.17
CA LEU A 513 -15.04 27.40 44.90
C LEU A 513 -15.42 26.49 46.07
N LEU A 514 -15.17 25.19 45.95
CA LEU A 514 -15.40 24.21 47.01
C LEU A 514 -14.33 24.34 48.10
N THR A 515 -14.75 24.62 49.33
CA THR A 515 -13.89 24.89 50.49
C THR A 515 -13.92 23.78 51.54
N GLY A 516 -14.92 22.89 51.51
CA GLY A 516 -15.04 21.78 52.46
C GLY A 516 -16.01 20.68 52.01
N ILE A 517 -15.89 19.51 52.65
CA ILE A 517 -16.84 18.39 52.56
C ILE A 517 -17.06 17.85 53.97
N ASN A 518 -18.32 17.75 54.43
CA ASN A 518 -18.70 17.25 55.76
C ASN A 518 -17.90 17.93 56.88
N ASP A 519 -17.87 19.27 56.82
CA ASP A 519 -17.13 20.17 57.74
C ASP A 519 -15.62 19.97 57.77
N THR A 520 -15.08 19.11 56.90
CA THR A 520 -13.64 18.94 56.72
C THR A 520 -13.14 19.88 55.62
N PRO A 521 -12.19 20.79 55.92
CA PRO A 521 -11.66 21.71 54.92
C PRO A 521 -11.00 20.99 53.75
N LEU A 522 -11.26 21.47 52.53
CA LEU A 522 -10.55 21.07 51.32
C LEU A 522 -9.38 22.02 51.08
N ARG A 523 -8.15 21.49 51.07
CA ARG A 523 -6.94 22.27 50.82
C ARG A 523 -6.14 21.67 49.68
N ALA A 524 -5.88 22.47 48.66
CA ALA A 524 -4.98 22.12 47.57
C ALA A 524 -3.53 22.12 48.06
N ALA A 525 -2.80 21.03 47.83
CA ALA A 525 -1.37 20.95 48.16
C ALA A 525 -0.51 21.81 47.22
N ASN A 526 -0.88 21.88 45.94
CA ASN A 526 -0.27 22.71 44.91
C ASN A 526 -1.28 22.90 43.74
N GLU A 527 -0.89 23.65 42.71
CA GLU A 527 -1.77 24.02 41.58
C GLU A 527 -2.03 22.88 40.59
N THR A 528 -1.27 21.78 40.66
CA THR A 528 -1.47 20.60 39.80
C THR A 528 -2.20 19.45 40.50
N ALA A 529 -2.38 19.51 41.83
CA ALA A 529 -2.94 18.45 42.65
C ALA A 529 -4.49 18.45 42.73
N ALA A 530 -5.16 18.26 41.59
CA ALA A 530 -6.62 18.07 41.54
C ALA A 530 -7.07 16.76 42.25
N ASP A 531 -6.20 15.76 42.28
CA ASP A 531 -6.49 14.43 42.84
C ASP A 531 -6.89 14.45 44.31
N GLY A 532 -6.44 15.43 45.10
CA GLY A 532 -6.78 15.52 46.52
C GLY A 532 -8.29 15.68 46.77
N TYR A 533 -8.99 16.42 45.90
CA TYR A 533 -10.45 16.51 45.94
C TYR A 533 -11.10 15.18 45.55
N HIS A 534 -10.68 14.61 44.43
CA HIS A 534 -11.26 13.36 43.93
C HIS A 534 -11.04 12.19 44.90
N GLN A 535 -9.87 12.12 45.54
CA GLN A 535 -9.60 11.13 46.58
C GLN A 535 -10.56 11.29 47.76
N ARG A 536 -10.75 12.52 48.26
CA ARG A 536 -11.67 12.76 49.38
C ARG A 536 -13.10 12.34 49.06
N VAL A 537 -13.57 12.59 47.83
CA VAL A 537 -14.90 12.12 47.41
C VAL A 537 -14.95 10.60 47.32
N ARG A 538 -13.90 9.95 46.77
CA ARG A 538 -13.81 8.48 46.64
C ARG A 538 -13.70 7.75 47.97
N ASP A 539 -13.20 8.41 49.02
CA ASP A 539 -13.11 7.85 50.37
C ASP A 539 -14.49 7.76 51.07
N LEU A 540 -15.50 8.47 50.56
CA LEU A 540 -16.87 8.42 51.07
C LEU A 540 -17.64 7.21 50.49
N PRO A 541 -18.63 6.64 51.20
CA PRO A 541 -19.45 5.57 50.67
C PRO A 541 -20.35 6.03 49.52
N ILE A 542 -20.55 5.16 48.52
CA ILE A 542 -21.60 5.35 47.50
C ILE A 542 -22.96 5.38 48.19
N GLY A 543 -23.84 6.30 47.77
CA GLY A 543 -25.17 6.50 48.33
C GLY A 543 -25.20 7.28 49.65
N SER A 544 -24.04 7.66 50.21
CA SER A 544 -24.00 8.51 51.41
C SER A 544 -24.35 9.96 51.09
N GLU A 545 -24.94 10.64 52.07
CA GLU A 545 -25.11 12.10 52.03
C GLU A 545 -23.79 12.80 52.31
N ALA A 546 -23.51 13.84 51.52
CA ALA A 546 -22.34 14.69 51.68
C ALA A 546 -22.73 16.16 51.55
N VAL A 547 -22.18 16.99 52.45
CA VAL A 547 -22.41 18.43 52.48
C VAL A 547 -21.15 19.13 51.97
N PHE A 548 -21.24 19.74 50.80
CA PHE A 548 -20.15 20.51 50.21
C PHE A 548 -20.27 21.98 50.60
N GLN A 549 -19.29 22.50 51.33
CA GLN A 549 -19.15 23.94 51.55
C GLN A 549 -18.48 24.59 50.34
N ALA A 550 -19.02 25.72 49.89
CA ALA A 550 -18.51 26.44 48.74
C ALA A 550 -18.63 27.95 48.89
N VAL A 551 -17.94 28.69 48.02
CA VAL A 551 -18.06 30.14 47.87
C VAL A 551 -18.44 30.45 46.42
N ARG A 552 -19.50 31.24 46.25
CA ARG A 552 -19.94 31.78 44.94
C ARG A 552 -20.08 33.29 45.07
N ASP A 553 -19.39 34.04 44.22
CA ASP A 553 -19.40 35.51 44.23
C ASP A 553 -19.11 36.13 45.61
N GLY A 554 -18.15 35.54 46.33
CA GLY A 554 -17.75 35.96 47.68
C GLY A 554 -18.74 35.58 48.80
N LYS A 555 -19.87 34.92 48.48
CA LYS A 555 -20.88 34.50 49.46
C LYS A 555 -20.78 32.98 49.73
N PRO A 556 -20.86 32.55 51.00
CA PRO A 556 -20.95 31.13 51.35
C PRO A 556 -22.15 30.44 50.71
N ARG A 557 -21.96 29.20 50.27
CA ARG A 557 -22.97 28.30 49.72
C ARG A 557 -22.75 26.90 50.28
N THR A 558 -23.82 26.13 50.33
CA THR A 558 -23.80 24.74 50.75
C THR A 558 -24.55 23.91 49.72
N PHE A 559 -24.00 22.77 49.34
CA PHE A 559 -24.66 21.78 48.47
C PHE A 559 -24.79 20.46 49.21
N GLU A 560 -26.01 20.06 49.49
CA GLU A 560 -26.33 18.75 50.04
C GLU A 560 -26.55 17.78 48.88
N VAL A 561 -25.78 16.70 48.82
CA VAL A 561 -25.85 15.73 47.73
C VAL A 561 -25.82 14.30 48.26
N THR A 562 -26.53 13.40 47.57
CA THR A 562 -26.32 11.96 47.69
C THR A 562 -25.27 11.54 46.67
N LEU A 563 -24.13 11.00 47.11
CA LEU A 563 -23.05 10.61 46.22
C LEU A 563 -23.43 9.40 45.37
N GLY A 564 -23.25 9.52 44.05
CA GLY A 564 -23.56 8.45 43.10
C GLY A 564 -22.36 7.53 42.84
N GLU A 565 -22.60 6.46 42.08
CA GLU A 565 -21.53 5.64 41.51
C GLU A 565 -20.76 6.42 40.43
N SER A 566 -19.44 6.29 40.44
CA SER A 566 -18.59 6.84 39.39
C SER A 566 -18.91 6.20 38.05
N PRO A 567 -19.09 7.01 36.98
CA PRO A 567 -19.21 6.47 35.63
C PRO A 567 -17.97 5.66 35.24
N VAL A 568 -18.20 4.59 34.47
CA VAL A 568 -17.13 3.75 33.93
C VAL A 568 -16.19 4.59 33.06
N ASN A 569 -14.89 4.55 33.37
CA ASN A 569 -13.86 5.21 32.58
C ASN A 569 -13.69 4.51 31.24
N THR A 570 -13.10 5.19 30.26
CA THR A 570 -12.87 4.66 28.91
C THR A 570 -12.13 3.31 28.92
N SER A 571 -11.19 3.11 29.83
CA SER A 571 -10.43 1.85 30.01
C SER A 571 -11.29 0.65 30.45
N GLY A 572 -12.41 0.93 31.11
CA GLY A 572 -13.36 -0.05 31.66
C GLY A 572 -14.53 -0.36 30.73
N LEU A 573 -14.58 0.21 29.52
CA LEU A 573 -15.63 -0.07 28.53
C LEU A 573 -15.31 -1.30 27.69
N ARG A 574 -16.35 -2.03 27.25
CA ARG A 574 -16.18 -3.16 26.34
C ARG A 574 -15.62 -2.68 25.00
N THR A 575 -14.60 -3.38 24.51
CA THR A 575 -14.02 -3.13 23.18
C THR A 575 -14.22 -4.34 22.29
N LEU A 576 -14.37 -4.09 20.99
CA LEU A 576 -14.54 -5.10 19.96
C LEU A 576 -13.58 -4.80 18.80
N ALA A 577 -12.68 -5.73 18.52
CA ALA A 577 -12.02 -5.75 17.22
C ALA A 577 -12.91 -6.55 16.27
N LEU A 578 -13.62 -5.85 15.37
CA LEU A 578 -14.56 -6.46 14.43
C LEU A 578 -13.82 -6.75 13.13
N ALA A 579 -13.50 -8.03 12.89
CA ALA A 579 -12.60 -8.44 11.83
C ALA A 579 -13.13 -8.06 10.43
N LYS A 580 -14.43 -8.26 10.20
CA LYS A 580 -15.11 -7.96 8.93
C LYS A 580 -15.09 -6.48 8.56
N LEU A 581 -15.05 -5.57 9.54
CA LEU A 581 -14.95 -4.13 9.28
C LEU A 581 -13.50 -3.63 9.28
N ARG A 582 -12.55 -4.43 9.79
CA ARG A 582 -11.16 -4.00 10.03
C ARG A 582 -11.12 -2.74 10.89
N ALA A 583 -11.91 -2.76 11.97
CA ALA A 583 -12.12 -1.62 12.85
C ALA A 583 -11.99 -2.00 14.34
N GLN A 584 -11.44 -1.07 15.13
CA GLN A 584 -11.41 -1.11 16.58
C GLN A 584 -12.57 -0.27 17.12
N LEU A 585 -13.42 -0.92 17.90
CA LEU A 585 -14.69 -0.39 18.35
C LEU A 585 -14.78 -0.46 19.86
N ARG A 586 -15.57 0.46 20.44
CA ARG A 586 -15.82 0.52 21.87
C ARG A 586 -17.22 0.99 22.16
N GLU A 587 -17.74 0.62 23.32
CA GLU A 587 -19.01 1.18 23.79
C GLU A 587 -18.97 2.71 23.89
N LEU A 588 -20.12 3.33 23.63
CA LEU A 588 -20.33 4.74 23.92
C LEU A 588 -20.49 4.95 25.44
N GLY A 589 -19.43 5.46 26.08
CA GLY A 589 -19.39 5.72 27.51
C GLY A 589 -20.06 7.02 27.94
N PHE A 590 -20.16 7.22 29.26
CA PHE A 590 -20.67 8.46 29.84
C PHE A 590 -19.83 9.68 29.43
N TYR A 591 -18.50 9.57 29.55
CA TYR A 591 -17.59 10.68 29.24
C TYR A 591 -17.60 11.03 27.75
N ASP A 592 -17.82 10.06 26.86
CA ASP A 592 -18.00 10.32 25.42
C ASP A 592 -19.24 11.17 25.14
N ARG A 593 -20.37 10.83 25.75
CA ARG A 593 -21.61 11.61 25.65
C ARG A 593 -21.43 13.01 26.22
N ALA A 594 -20.80 13.12 27.39
CA ALA A 594 -20.57 14.40 28.04
C ALA A 594 -19.62 15.31 27.24
N ALA A 595 -18.57 14.75 26.64
CA ALA A 595 -17.64 15.50 25.79
C ALA A 595 -18.30 16.01 24.50
N ARG A 596 -19.21 15.20 23.91
CA ARG A 596 -19.89 15.51 22.65
C ARG A 596 -21.28 16.12 22.83
N ARG A 597 -21.68 16.45 24.06
CA ARG A 597 -23.01 17.01 24.43
C ARG A 597 -24.19 16.18 23.91
N LEU A 598 -24.03 14.86 23.92
CA LEU A 598 -25.07 13.93 23.49
C LEU A 598 -26.08 13.68 24.62
N PRO A 599 -27.36 13.38 24.30
CA PRO A 599 -28.34 12.97 25.29
C PRO A 599 -27.87 11.75 26.09
N ALA A 600 -28.23 11.67 27.38
CA ALA A 600 -27.86 10.54 28.24
C ALA A 600 -28.39 9.19 27.71
N SER A 601 -29.53 9.21 27.02
CA SER A 601 -30.14 8.05 26.36
C SER A 601 -29.48 7.66 25.04
N ARG A 602 -28.49 8.44 24.54
CA ARG A 602 -27.83 8.13 23.27
C ARG A 602 -27.04 6.83 23.40
N GLN A 603 -27.42 5.88 22.55
CA GLN A 603 -26.72 4.62 22.34
C GLN A 603 -25.92 4.67 21.04
N GLY A 604 -24.98 3.72 20.89
CA GLY A 604 -24.11 3.65 19.74
C GLY A 604 -22.76 3.03 20.07
N VAL A 605 -21.93 2.89 19.04
CA VAL A 605 -20.58 2.32 19.12
C VAL A 605 -19.58 3.36 18.66
N VAL A 606 -18.56 3.63 19.48
CA VAL A 606 -17.47 4.54 19.16
C VAL A 606 -16.44 3.78 18.31
N VAL A 607 -16.00 4.41 17.23
CA VAL A 607 -14.88 3.96 16.41
C VAL A 607 -13.60 4.52 17.02
N ASP A 608 -12.78 3.67 17.64
CA ASP A 608 -11.47 4.09 18.17
C ASP A 608 -10.41 4.11 17.05
N GLY A 609 -10.56 3.26 16.03
CA GLY A 609 -9.67 3.26 14.86
C GLY A 609 -10.18 2.39 13.71
N VAL A 610 -9.72 2.70 12.50
CA VAL A 610 -10.02 1.95 11.27
C VAL A 610 -8.76 1.75 10.46
N GLU A 611 -8.72 0.66 9.71
CA GLU A 611 -7.71 0.43 8.68
C GLU A 611 -8.10 1.20 7.40
N PRO A 612 -7.26 2.10 6.87
CA PRO A 612 -7.64 2.99 5.76
C PRO A 612 -8.16 2.30 4.49
N GLY A 613 -7.55 1.19 4.06
CA GLY A 613 -8.07 0.40 2.94
C GLY A 613 -9.02 -0.73 3.35
N GLY A 614 -9.28 -0.91 4.65
CA GLY A 614 -10.26 -1.87 5.13
C GLY A 614 -11.69 -1.43 4.83
N PRO A 615 -12.70 -2.32 4.95
CA PRO A 615 -14.08 -1.99 4.58
C PRO A 615 -14.62 -0.74 5.28
N ALA A 616 -14.30 -0.55 6.57
CA ALA A 616 -14.65 0.67 7.29
C ALA A 616 -13.96 1.92 6.72
N GLY A 617 -12.66 1.85 6.43
CA GLY A 617 -11.90 2.97 5.86
C GLY A 617 -12.34 3.35 4.45
N LEU A 618 -12.61 2.36 3.59
CA LEU A 618 -13.17 2.56 2.25
C LEU A 618 -14.58 3.19 2.29
N ALA A 619 -15.36 2.87 3.32
CA ALA A 619 -16.64 3.54 3.61
C ALA A 619 -16.47 4.93 4.24
N HIS A 620 -15.24 5.42 4.40
CA HIS A 620 -14.88 6.69 5.02
C HIS A 620 -15.24 6.83 6.51
N LEU A 621 -15.33 5.71 7.25
CA LEU A 621 -15.34 5.76 8.72
C LEU A 621 -14.01 6.30 9.24
N GLN A 622 -14.07 6.98 10.39
CA GLN A 622 -12.90 7.62 11.00
C GLN A 622 -12.91 7.44 12.52
N GLY A 623 -11.73 7.52 13.13
CA GLY A 623 -11.60 7.55 14.59
C GLY A 623 -12.44 8.70 15.18
N GLY A 624 -13.23 8.39 16.20
CA GLY A 624 -14.13 9.31 16.87
C GLY A 624 -15.58 9.32 16.36
N ASP A 625 -15.87 8.65 15.24
CA ASP A 625 -17.25 8.43 14.76
C ASP A 625 -18.06 7.60 15.77
N ILE A 626 -19.36 7.87 15.85
CA ILE A 626 -20.29 7.05 16.63
C ILE A 626 -21.31 6.41 15.70
N ILE A 627 -21.20 5.10 15.51
CA ILE A 627 -22.14 4.31 14.72
C ILE A 627 -23.44 4.17 15.51
N ILE A 628 -24.55 4.63 14.92
CA ILE A 628 -25.88 4.59 15.53
C ILE A 628 -26.87 3.70 14.78
N SER A 629 -26.62 3.39 13.50
CA SER A 629 -27.43 2.45 12.74
C SER A 629 -26.61 1.77 11.63
N LEU A 630 -26.95 0.53 11.31
CA LEU A 630 -26.39 -0.25 10.19
C LEU A 630 -27.54 -0.98 9.48
N ALA A 631 -27.60 -0.86 8.15
CA ALA A 631 -28.66 -1.45 7.32
C ALA A 631 -30.10 -1.09 7.75
N GLY A 632 -30.28 0.07 8.40
CA GLY A 632 -31.57 0.51 8.93
C GLY A 632 -31.94 -0.04 10.31
N GLU A 633 -31.09 -0.87 10.92
CA GLU A 633 -31.23 -1.37 12.29
C GLU A 633 -30.48 -0.45 13.27
N ASP A 634 -31.05 -0.21 14.45
CA ASP A 634 -30.42 0.59 15.50
C ASP A 634 -29.25 -0.16 16.15
N VAL A 635 -28.10 0.50 16.23
CA VAL A 635 -26.88 -0.05 16.83
C VAL A 635 -26.74 0.51 18.25
N ARG A 636 -26.76 -0.38 19.25
CA ARG A 636 -26.74 0.02 20.67
C ARG A 636 -25.39 -0.16 21.33
N ASP A 637 -24.70 -1.24 21.00
CA ASP A 637 -23.43 -1.66 21.59
C ASP A 637 -22.59 -2.49 20.57
N PRO A 638 -21.32 -2.81 20.88
CA PRO A 638 -20.45 -3.49 19.91
C PRO A 638 -20.97 -4.87 19.46
N PRO A 639 -21.49 -5.76 20.34
CA PRO A 639 -22.11 -7.02 19.91
C PRO A 639 -23.32 -6.79 18.99
N GLY A 640 -24.16 -5.80 19.27
CA GLY A 640 -25.29 -5.43 18.42
C GLY A 640 -24.86 -4.98 17.02
N LEU A 641 -23.75 -4.25 16.91
CA LEU A 641 -23.17 -3.86 15.61
C LEU A 641 -22.71 -5.08 14.80
N ALA A 642 -21.99 -6.02 15.44
CA ALA A 642 -21.55 -7.25 14.77
C ALA A 642 -22.74 -8.08 14.27
N ALA A 643 -23.76 -8.26 15.10
CA ALA A 643 -24.99 -8.98 14.73
C ALA A 643 -25.75 -8.29 13.59
N ALA A 644 -25.85 -6.96 13.60
CA ALA A 644 -26.47 -6.19 12.53
C ALA A 644 -25.73 -6.36 11.19
N LEU A 645 -24.39 -6.37 11.22
CA LEU A 645 -23.58 -6.59 10.03
C LEU A 645 -23.77 -8.00 9.47
N ASP A 646 -23.78 -9.02 10.33
CA ASP A 646 -24.02 -10.41 9.92
C ASP A 646 -25.40 -10.60 9.29
N ALA A 647 -26.44 -10.02 9.91
CA ALA A 647 -27.78 -10.04 9.38
C ALA A 647 -27.89 -9.30 8.04
N ALA A 648 -27.20 -8.16 7.89
CA ALA A 648 -27.17 -7.41 6.64
C ALA A 648 -26.52 -8.23 5.52
N LEU A 649 -25.40 -8.91 5.79
CA LEU A 649 -24.70 -9.78 4.86
C LEU A 649 -25.56 -10.98 4.44
N ALA A 650 -26.20 -11.66 5.40
CA ALA A 650 -27.07 -12.82 5.13
C ALA A 650 -28.28 -12.49 4.23
N LYS A 651 -28.83 -11.27 4.30
CA LYS A 651 -29.96 -10.85 3.45
C LYS A 651 -29.62 -10.76 1.96
N GLY A 652 -28.35 -10.58 1.58
CA GLY A 652 -27.89 -10.56 0.17
C GLY A 652 -28.43 -9.45 -0.77
N ASN A 653 -29.30 -8.56 -0.30
CA ASN A 653 -29.93 -7.53 -1.16
C ASN A 653 -29.06 -6.27 -1.35
N GLY A 654 -28.91 -5.82 -2.60
CA GLY A 654 -28.22 -4.58 -3.00
C GLY A 654 -26.68 -4.70 -2.99
N SER A 655 -25.95 -3.80 -3.66
CA SER A 655 -24.47 -3.80 -3.65
C SER A 655 -23.87 -3.14 -2.41
N VAL A 656 -24.63 -2.24 -1.75
CA VAL A 656 -24.18 -1.43 -0.61
C VAL A 656 -25.02 -1.67 0.65
N ILE A 657 -24.39 -1.47 1.81
CA ILE A 657 -25.00 -1.47 3.15
C ILE A 657 -24.86 -0.06 3.75
N PRO A 658 -25.96 0.66 4.01
CA PRO A 658 -25.89 2.00 4.59
C PRO A 658 -25.56 1.94 6.09
N LEU A 659 -24.76 2.91 6.54
CA LEU A 659 -24.34 3.11 7.92
C LEU A 659 -24.65 4.54 8.33
N GLN A 660 -25.28 4.76 9.49
CA GLN A 660 -25.45 6.09 10.06
C GLN A 660 -24.45 6.33 11.18
N VAL A 661 -23.75 7.45 11.11
CA VAL A 661 -22.75 7.85 12.10
C VAL A 661 -23.00 9.27 12.61
N ILE A 662 -22.64 9.52 13.86
CA ILE A 662 -22.49 10.88 14.39
C ILE A 662 -21.01 11.24 14.27
N ARG A 663 -20.69 12.28 13.49
CA ARG A 663 -19.35 12.86 13.37
C ARG A 663 -19.42 14.32 13.77
N GLY A 664 -18.70 14.68 14.83
CA GLY A 664 -18.87 16.00 15.43
C GLY A 664 -20.31 16.20 15.92
N GLY A 665 -20.99 17.21 15.41
CA GLY A 665 -22.40 17.52 15.72
C GLY A 665 -23.42 17.04 14.68
N GLU A 666 -22.99 16.34 13.63
CA GLU A 666 -23.83 15.97 12.49
C GLU A 666 -24.06 14.47 12.40
N THR A 667 -25.24 14.08 11.92
CA THR A 667 -25.51 12.70 11.48
C THR A 667 -25.19 12.58 10.00
N ARG A 668 -24.37 11.59 9.63
CA ARG A 668 -23.95 11.30 8.26
C ARG A 668 -24.33 9.88 7.87
N ILE A 669 -24.62 9.68 6.60
CA ILE A 669 -24.81 8.35 6.02
C ILE A 669 -23.55 7.99 5.23
N LEU A 670 -22.98 6.84 5.54
CA LEU A 670 -21.86 6.22 4.84
C LEU A 670 -22.35 4.92 4.18
N TYR A 671 -21.61 4.41 3.19
CA TYR A 671 -21.97 3.20 2.46
C TYR A 671 -20.82 2.21 2.48
N LEU A 672 -21.10 0.98 2.94
CA LEU A 672 -20.20 -0.16 2.83
C LEU A 672 -20.56 -0.94 1.57
N GLU A 673 -19.64 -1.09 0.62
CA GLU A 673 -19.86 -2.04 -0.47
C GLU A 673 -19.74 -3.47 0.07
N ARG A 674 -20.69 -4.33 -0.29
CA ARG A 674 -20.72 -5.72 0.17
C ARG A 674 -19.50 -6.50 -0.27
N TYR A 675 -18.97 -6.21 -1.46
CA TYR A 675 -17.82 -6.94 -1.98
C TYR A 675 -16.55 -6.69 -1.14
N TRP A 676 -16.45 -5.56 -0.42
CA TRP A 676 -15.36 -5.32 0.54
C TRP A 676 -15.44 -6.27 1.75
N LEU A 677 -16.65 -6.72 2.08
CA LEU A 677 -16.93 -7.53 3.27
C LEU A 677 -16.90 -9.03 2.99
N THR A 678 -16.96 -9.42 1.72
CA THR A 678 -16.92 -10.82 1.28
C THR A 678 -15.50 -11.35 1.04
N GLU A 679 -14.50 -10.47 1.00
CA GLU A 679 -13.07 -10.80 0.87
C GLU A 679 -12.27 -10.53 2.16
N THR A 680 -12.89 -10.76 3.33
CA THR A 680 -12.07 -11.02 4.52
C THR A 680 -11.71 -12.51 4.46
N PRO A 681 -10.42 -12.89 4.54
CA PRO A 681 -9.95 -14.25 4.22
C PRO A 681 -10.73 -15.37 4.91
#